data_AF-A0A7Z7LQY9-F1
#
_entry.id   AF-A0A7Z7LQY9-F1
#
_cell.length_a   1.000
_cell.length_b   1.000
_cell.length_c   1.000
_cell.angle_alpha   90.00
_cell.angle_beta   90.00
_cell.angle_gamma   90.00
#
_symmetry.space_group_name_H-M   'P 1'
#
loop_
_entity.id
_entity.type
_entity.pdbx_description
1 polymer ?
#
loop_
_entity_poly.entity_id
_entity_poly.type
_entity_poly.pdbx_seq_one_letter_code
_entity_poly.pdbx_strand_id
1 'polypeptide(L)'
;MHFLLAQKGSIADGEEAVDLGQTPGDILFLSAADTELAAIAAAVAARPEGPSFRLASLMSLKHPMSVDTYVERTARHAKLIVVRALGGASYFHYVLEALHAAARRTGAAIAVLPGDDKRDEGLAEFSTLPADDLSALWAYLIEGGDANARAFVDYACALIGHGEKPAPAAPLLKAGIWWPGRGAIGVGEWRQASAAAPHPPAGTFSPLNGEKGYSGSVSPGSAIPPTGLSAISPSRGEIGRGGHAAPPPALVFAERDSEGLAPDEAGGACRESISPLEGEMAGRPEGGERQPAPVAAICFYRALMQSGETRPVEALIDALKTQGLAALPVFVSSLKDTVSVETLRAIFAEAPPAVVINATGFAVSAPGAERVSTVLDEGGAVVLQAVFSSSTREAWEASSQGLTARDLAMSVALPEVDGRVMTRAVSFKAAARFDARVETNIVSHEPDAGRAAFVARLAANWARLRLTPASERRVALIMANYPNRDGRLGNGVGLDTPAGTVEVLRAMAADGYALDALPADGDALMAYLMAGPTNAAADGREFRETLSASGYISFFENLPEKVQQDVTARWGAPETDPFFLDGRFALPLSRLGNVVVGIQPARGYNIDPKETYHSPDLVPPHGYLAFYAYLRQQFGAHAVIHMGKHGNLEWLPGKALALSETCYPEAVFGPLPHLYPFIVNDPGEGTQAKRRTSSVIIDHLTPPLTRAESYGPLKDLEALVDEYYEAAGGDPRRLKLLKKQILDLVADIGLDQDAGIARDEAEETALEKLDAYLCDLKEMQIRDGLHIFGLAPEGRLLTDLTVALARVPRALGEGGDRSLQRAIAADAGLAAGQRGVIRRTKAAPGGCLPSIPSIASCPIPGPARNPPSSPTSPTPPGVRWAIRSSASSFWPPNWWTAPSPVPRTGQPRAPCSTRSKPASSRRSFARVRPRSRAC
;
A
#
# COMPACT_ATOMS: atom_id res chain seq x y z
N MET A 1 -17.43 1.83 -41.69
CA MET A 1 -16.45 1.74 -40.59
C MET A 1 -15.07 2.05 -41.15
N HIS A 2 -14.08 2.35 -40.31
CA HIS A 2 -12.68 2.40 -40.73
C HIS A 2 -11.95 1.21 -40.11
N PHE A 3 -11.10 0.55 -40.90
CA PHE A 3 -10.24 -0.51 -40.41
C PHE A 3 -9.04 0.13 -39.72
N LEU A 4 -8.73 -0.28 -38.49
CA LEU A 4 -7.50 0.16 -37.83
C LEU A 4 -6.39 -0.85 -38.12
N LEU A 5 -5.25 -0.35 -38.61
CA LEU A 5 -4.04 -1.17 -38.68
C LEU A 5 -3.48 -1.31 -37.26
N ALA A 6 -3.08 -2.52 -36.85
CA ALA A 6 -2.43 -2.74 -35.57
C ALA A 6 -1.17 -1.86 -35.46
N GLN A 7 -1.10 -1.02 -34.43
CA GLN A 7 0.07 -0.18 -34.22
C GLN A 7 1.20 -1.00 -33.58
N LYS A 8 2.41 -0.86 -34.12
CA LYS A 8 3.59 -1.52 -33.56
C LYS A 8 3.90 -0.89 -32.20
N GLY A 9 3.95 -1.72 -31.15
CA GLY A 9 4.07 -1.26 -29.77
C GLY A 9 2.75 -0.89 -29.05
N SER A 10 1.56 -1.06 -29.66
CA SER A 10 0.28 -0.92 -28.95
C SER A 10 -0.27 -2.25 -28.45
N ILE A 11 -0.84 -2.27 -27.25
CA ILE A 11 -1.74 -3.33 -26.77
C ILE A 11 -3.17 -2.96 -27.18
N ALA A 12 -3.99 -3.94 -27.60
CA ALA A 12 -5.37 -3.71 -28.03
C ALA A 12 -6.34 -4.65 -27.29
N ASP A 13 -7.45 -4.09 -26.77
CA ASP A 13 -8.40 -4.81 -25.90
C ASP A 13 -9.34 -5.80 -26.63
N GLY A 14 -9.33 -5.75 -27.96
CA GLY A 14 -9.97 -6.75 -28.84
C GLY A 14 -11.40 -6.46 -29.27
N GLU A 15 -12.02 -5.37 -28.80
CA GLU A 15 -13.41 -5.01 -29.14
C GLU A 15 -13.52 -4.30 -30.52
N GLU A 16 -12.42 -3.78 -31.07
CA GLU A 16 -12.39 -3.08 -32.36
C GLU A 16 -11.89 -3.97 -33.51
N ALA A 17 -12.32 -3.65 -34.75
CA ALA A 17 -11.87 -4.33 -35.97
C ALA A 17 -10.45 -3.88 -36.37
N VAL A 18 -9.46 -4.69 -35.97
CA VAL A 18 -8.03 -4.48 -36.21
C VAL A 18 -7.48 -5.43 -37.28
N ASP A 19 -6.63 -4.93 -38.18
CA ASP A 19 -5.80 -5.76 -39.07
C ASP A 19 -4.42 -5.93 -38.44
N LEU A 20 -4.01 -7.17 -38.15
CA LEU A 20 -2.71 -7.48 -37.54
C LEU A 20 -1.52 -7.14 -38.46
N GLY A 21 -1.74 -6.98 -39.77
CA GLY A 21 -0.73 -6.58 -40.74
C GLY A 21 0.38 -7.62 -41.00
N GLN A 22 0.24 -8.84 -40.46
CA GLN A 22 1.22 -9.93 -40.61
C GLN A 22 1.26 -10.45 -42.05
N THR A 23 2.46 -10.75 -42.55
CA THR A 23 2.65 -11.47 -43.81
C THR A 23 2.28 -12.95 -43.64
N PRO A 24 2.07 -13.69 -44.75
CA PRO A 24 2.11 -15.15 -44.74
C PRO A 24 3.32 -15.71 -43.96
N GLY A 25 3.13 -16.87 -43.34
CA GLY A 25 4.16 -17.66 -42.68
C GLY A 25 3.80 -19.15 -42.67
N ASP A 26 4.82 -20.02 -42.56
CA ASP A 26 4.69 -21.48 -42.62
C ASP A 26 3.94 -22.06 -41.40
N ILE A 27 4.23 -21.53 -40.21
CA ILE A 27 3.67 -22.00 -38.93
C ILE A 27 3.01 -20.80 -38.23
N LEU A 28 1.74 -20.95 -37.87
CA LEU A 28 1.04 -20.01 -36.99
C LEU A 28 0.91 -20.59 -35.58
N PHE A 29 1.16 -19.79 -34.55
CA PHE A 29 0.78 -20.12 -33.17
C PHE A 29 -0.03 -18.97 -32.57
N LEU A 30 -1.24 -19.31 -32.13
CA LEU A 30 -2.21 -18.37 -31.59
C LEU A 30 -2.51 -18.75 -30.13
N SER A 31 -2.47 -17.78 -29.22
CA SER A 31 -2.78 -18.01 -27.80
C SER A 31 -3.53 -16.86 -27.16
N ALA A 32 -4.30 -17.18 -26.12
CA ALA A 32 -4.93 -16.21 -25.23
C ALA A 32 -3.95 -15.61 -24.19
N ALA A 33 -2.73 -16.15 -24.06
CA ALA A 33 -1.77 -15.81 -23.02
C ALA A 33 -0.48 -15.20 -23.59
N ASP A 34 -0.25 -13.91 -23.33
CA ASP A 34 0.94 -13.16 -23.74
C ASP A 34 2.26 -13.87 -23.38
N THR A 35 2.27 -14.51 -22.20
CA THR A 35 3.39 -15.30 -21.66
C THR A 35 3.81 -16.46 -22.56
N GLU A 36 2.89 -17.05 -23.32
CA GLU A 36 3.21 -18.11 -24.27
C GLU A 36 3.76 -17.54 -25.57
N LEU A 37 3.20 -16.42 -26.03
CA LEU A 37 3.72 -15.70 -27.20
C LEU A 37 5.16 -15.25 -26.96
N ALA A 38 5.48 -14.78 -25.74
CA ALA A 38 6.83 -14.46 -25.30
C ALA A 38 7.76 -15.70 -25.31
N ALA A 39 7.35 -16.81 -24.69
CA ALA A 39 8.15 -18.03 -24.62
C ALA A 39 8.42 -18.65 -26.01
N ILE A 40 7.41 -18.73 -26.87
CA ILE A 40 7.55 -19.24 -28.24
C ILE A 40 8.37 -18.27 -29.12
N ALA A 41 8.22 -16.95 -28.94
CA ALA A 41 9.10 -15.98 -29.62
C ALA A 41 10.56 -16.14 -29.21
N ALA A 42 10.84 -16.39 -27.93
CA ALA A 42 12.20 -16.67 -27.44
C ALA A 42 12.77 -17.99 -27.98
N ALA A 43 11.94 -19.04 -28.08
CA ALA A 43 12.33 -20.31 -28.68
C ALA A 43 12.61 -20.20 -30.20
N VAL A 44 11.75 -19.51 -30.95
CA VAL A 44 11.99 -19.17 -32.37
C VAL A 44 13.24 -18.28 -32.51
N ALA A 45 13.45 -17.33 -31.59
CA ALA A 45 14.63 -16.47 -31.58
C ALA A 45 15.96 -17.20 -31.44
N ALA A 46 15.97 -18.39 -30.81
CA ALA A 46 17.14 -19.24 -30.67
C ALA A 46 17.46 -20.06 -31.94
N ARG A 47 16.55 -20.07 -32.94
CA ARG A 47 16.73 -20.76 -34.22
C ARG A 47 16.97 -19.74 -35.35
N PRO A 48 18.23 -19.53 -35.79
CA PRO A 48 18.53 -18.57 -36.86
C PRO A 48 18.05 -19.03 -38.25
N GLU A 49 17.81 -20.34 -38.42
CA GLU A 49 17.32 -20.95 -39.67
C GLU A 49 16.13 -21.88 -39.38
N GLY A 50 15.13 -21.87 -40.27
CA GLY A 50 13.94 -22.69 -40.14
C GLY A 50 12.75 -22.17 -40.96
N PRO A 51 11.58 -22.82 -40.85
CA PRO A 51 10.33 -22.31 -41.39
C PRO A 51 9.90 -21.00 -40.71
N SER A 52 9.11 -20.19 -41.40
CA SER A 52 8.66 -18.89 -40.90
C SER A 52 7.50 -19.02 -39.90
N PHE A 53 7.65 -18.43 -38.72
CA PHE A 53 6.62 -18.41 -37.68
C PHE A 53 5.83 -17.08 -37.69
N ARG A 54 4.53 -17.12 -37.38
CA ARG A 54 3.76 -15.93 -37.00
C ARG A 54 3.01 -16.21 -35.70
N LEU A 55 3.07 -15.25 -34.78
CA LEU A 55 2.45 -15.37 -33.45
C LEU A 55 1.33 -14.34 -33.30
N ALA A 56 0.16 -14.72 -32.80
CA ALA A 56 -0.95 -13.79 -32.62
C ALA A 56 -1.69 -14.01 -31.29
N SER A 57 -2.10 -12.91 -30.65
CA SER A 57 -2.99 -12.98 -29.49
C SER A 57 -4.42 -13.23 -29.96
N LEU A 58 -5.07 -14.26 -29.40
CA LEU A 58 -6.49 -14.54 -29.61
C LEU A 58 -7.37 -13.38 -29.12
N MET A 59 -6.89 -12.55 -28.19
CA MET A 59 -7.60 -11.33 -27.75
C MET A 59 -7.72 -10.31 -28.88
N SER A 60 -6.73 -10.23 -29.77
CA SER A 60 -6.75 -9.36 -30.96
C SER A 60 -7.55 -9.96 -32.13
N LEU A 61 -8.14 -11.15 -31.97
CA LEU A 61 -8.92 -11.88 -32.97
C LEU A 61 -10.32 -12.26 -32.46
N LYS A 62 -10.89 -11.46 -31.53
CA LYS A 62 -12.31 -11.59 -31.12
C LYS A 62 -13.28 -11.10 -32.20
N HIS A 63 -12.99 -9.94 -32.83
CA HIS A 63 -13.91 -9.31 -33.77
C HIS A 63 -13.95 -10.10 -35.10
N PRO A 64 -15.12 -10.53 -35.61
CA PRO A 64 -15.20 -11.41 -36.78
C PRO A 64 -14.43 -10.92 -38.01
N MET A 65 -14.53 -9.63 -38.33
CA MET A 65 -13.83 -9.02 -39.47
C MET A 65 -12.29 -9.09 -39.36
N SER A 66 -11.73 -9.15 -38.15
CA SER A 66 -10.30 -9.35 -37.91
C SER A 66 -9.88 -10.79 -38.17
N VAL A 67 -10.72 -11.75 -37.79
CA VAL A 67 -10.54 -13.17 -38.09
C VAL A 67 -10.57 -13.42 -39.60
N ASP A 68 -11.60 -12.93 -40.30
CA ASP A 68 -11.71 -13.05 -41.76
C ASP A 68 -10.47 -12.48 -42.47
N THR A 69 -10.05 -11.29 -42.05
CA THR A 69 -8.88 -10.60 -42.62
C THR A 69 -7.59 -11.37 -42.34
N TYR A 70 -7.41 -11.90 -41.12
CA TYR A 70 -6.25 -12.74 -40.78
C TYR A 70 -6.24 -14.07 -41.54
N VAL A 71 -7.41 -14.68 -41.75
CA VAL A 71 -7.54 -15.92 -42.52
C VAL A 71 -7.17 -15.70 -43.99
N GLU A 72 -7.69 -14.64 -44.61
CA GLU A 72 -7.46 -14.33 -46.03
C GLU A 72 -6.04 -13.78 -46.31
N ARG A 73 -5.44 -13.02 -45.39
CA ARG A 73 -4.09 -12.45 -45.55
C ARG A 73 -2.97 -13.41 -45.13
N THR A 74 -3.20 -14.22 -44.09
CA THR A 74 -2.14 -14.96 -43.39
C THR A 74 -2.45 -16.45 -43.30
N ALA A 75 -3.57 -16.86 -42.68
CA ALA A 75 -3.76 -18.27 -42.30
C ALA A 75 -3.97 -19.24 -43.48
N ARG A 76 -4.53 -18.78 -44.60
CA ARG A 76 -4.63 -19.62 -45.82
C ARG A 76 -3.29 -20.02 -46.45
N HIS A 77 -2.18 -19.43 -45.99
CA HIS A 77 -0.84 -19.72 -46.50
C HIS A 77 0.00 -20.61 -45.57
N ALA A 78 -0.53 -20.93 -44.38
CA ALA A 78 0.16 -21.76 -43.40
C ALA A 78 0.18 -23.24 -43.79
N LYS A 79 1.23 -23.96 -43.35
CA LYS A 79 1.35 -25.42 -43.37
C LYS A 79 0.87 -26.03 -42.05
N LEU A 80 1.09 -25.32 -40.94
CA LEU A 80 0.64 -25.70 -39.60
C LEU A 80 0.02 -24.49 -38.89
N ILE A 81 -1.12 -24.70 -38.24
CA ILE A 81 -1.79 -23.73 -37.37
C ILE A 81 -1.95 -24.37 -35.99
N VAL A 82 -1.43 -23.73 -34.95
CA VAL A 82 -1.65 -24.16 -33.56
C VAL A 82 -2.43 -23.07 -32.82
N VAL A 83 -3.49 -23.44 -32.11
CA VAL A 83 -4.34 -22.52 -31.35
C VAL A 83 -4.48 -23.03 -29.91
N ARG A 84 -4.12 -22.21 -28.91
CA ARG A 84 -4.32 -22.52 -27.49
C ARG A 84 -5.52 -21.75 -26.91
N ALA A 85 -6.64 -22.45 -26.78
CA ALA A 85 -7.95 -21.88 -26.46
C ALA A 85 -8.23 -21.91 -24.95
N LEU A 86 -7.89 -20.82 -24.24
CA LEU A 86 -8.26 -20.65 -22.83
C LEU A 86 -9.75 -20.28 -22.69
N GLY A 87 -10.55 -21.18 -22.11
CA GLY A 87 -12.01 -21.05 -22.04
C GLY A 87 -12.77 -21.96 -23.01
N GLY A 88 -12.06 -22.80 -23.77
CA GLY A 88 -12.66 -23.84 -24.60
C GLY A 88 -13.33 -23.33 -25.88
N ALA A 89 -14.02 -24.24 -26.58
CA ALA A 89 -14.58 -23.98 -27.90
C ALA A 89 -15.60 -22.84 -27.92
N SER A 90 -16.38 -22.65 -26.85
CA SER A 90 -17.48 -21.68 -26.79
C SER A 90 -17.02 -20.22 -26.73
N TYR A 91 -15.84 -19.94 -26.16
CA TYR A 91 -15.31 -18.56 -26.06
C TYR A 91 -14.66 -18.09 -27.36
N PHE A 92 -14.13 -19.01 -28.18
CA PHE A 92 -13.39 -18.72 -29.42
C PHE A 92 -14.05 -19.32 -30.68
N HIS A 93 -15.31 -19.73 -30.62
CA HIS A 93 -15.97 -20.59 -31.61
C HIS A 93 -15.74 -20.15 -33.07
N TYR A 94 -15.99 -18.88 -33.38
CA TYR A 94 -15.87 -18.35 -34.74
C TYR A 94 -14.43 -18.32 -35.27
N VAL A 95 -13.43 -18.01 -34.44
CA VAL A 95 -12.01 -18.05 -34.88
C VAL A 95 -11.52 -19.48 -35.05
N LEU A 96 -12.02 -20.43 -34.24
CA LEU A 96 -11.74 -21.86 -34.43
C LEU A 96 -12.39 -22.41 -35.70
N GLU A 97 -13.66 -22.10 -35.95
CA GLU A 97 -14.38 -22.48 -37.17
C GLU A 97 -13.69 -21.93 -38.42
N ALA A 98 -13.37 -20.63 -38.46
CA ALA A 98 -12.74 -19.98 -39.60
C ALA A 98 -11.33 -20.52 -39.90
N LEU A 99 -10.51 -20.76 -38.87
CA LEU A 99 -9.18 -21.36 -39.03
C LEU A 99 -9.26 -22.83 -39.46
N HIS A 100 -10.19 -23.62 -38.93
CA HIS A 100 -10.42 -25.00 -39.36
C HIS A 100 -10.89 -25.05 -40.82
N ALA A 101 -11.86 -24.22 -41.20
CA ALA A 101 -12.35 -24.13 -42.57
C ALA A 101 -11.29 -23.62 -43.56
N ALA A 102 -10.34 -22.79 -43.11
CA ALA A 102 -9.16 -22.44 -43.88
C ALA A 102 -8.23 -23.65 -44.07
N ALA A 103 -7.83 -24.32 -42.98
CA ALA A 103 -6.93 -25.46 -43.01
C ALA A 103 -7.47 -26.63 -43.87
N ARG A 104 -8.75 -26.96 -43.73
CA ARG A 104 -9.45 -27.98 -44.54
C ARG A 104 -9.47 -27.68 -46.04
N ARG A 105 -9.43 -26.39 -46.41
CA ARG A 105 -9.44 -25.91 -47.80
C ARG A 105 -8.04 -25.82 -48.42
N THR A 106 -7.00 -25.62 -47.61
CA THR A 106 -5.62 -25.46 -48.07
C THR A 106 -4.77 -26.71 -47.91
N GLY A 107 -5.21 -27.68 -47.10
CA GLY A 107 -4.44 -28.87 -46.74
C GLY A 107 -3.50 -28.67 -45.55
N ALA A 108 -3.63 -27.57 -44.81
CA ALA A 108 -2.82 -27.30 -43.63
C ALA A 108 -3.18 -28.24 -42.46
N ALA A 109 -2.17 -28.57 -41.65
CA ALA A 109 -2.39 -29.17 -40.34
C ALA A 109 -2.93 -28.11 -39.36
N ILE A 110 -3.91 -28.48 -38.53
CA ILE A 110 -4.37 -27.64 -37.42
C ILE A 110 -4.44 -28.43 -36.11
N ALA A 111 -3.88 -27.83 -35.04
CA ALA A 111 -3.97 -28.30 -33.67
C ALA A 111 -4.71 -27.25 -32.83
N VAL A 112 -5.81 -27.64 -32.20
CA VAL A 112 -6.52 -26.81 -31.23
C VAL A 112 -6.38 -27.45 -29.86
N LEU A 113 -5.71 -26.74 -28.95
CA LEU A 113 -5.20 -27.25 -27.69
C LEU A 113 -5.86 -26.53 -26.50
N PRO A 114 -6.16 -27.23 -25.39
CA PRO A 114 -6.68 -26.60 -24.18
C PRO A 114 -5.72 -25.56 -23.59
N GLY A 115 -6.27 -24.44 -23.12
CA GLY A 115 -5.54 -23.42 -22.39
C GLY A 115 -5.24 -23.74 -20.92
N ASP A 116 -5.87 -24.77 -20.35
CA ASP A 116 -5.62 -25.24 -18.98
C ASP A 116 -5.10 -26.70 -18.95
N ASP A 117 -4.93 -27.25 -17.74
CA ASP A 117 -4.39 -28.58 -17.47
C ASP A 117 -5.37 -29.74 -17.70
N LYS A 118 -6.53 -29.47 -18.31
CA LYS A 118 -7.57 -30.47 -18.58
C LYS A 118 -7.74 -30.65 -20.08
N ARG A 119 -8.21 -31.85 -20.44
CA ARG A 119 -8.63 -32.13 -21.82
C ARG A 119 -10.01 -31.54 -22.03
N ASP A 120 -10.16 -30.75 -23.09
CA ASP A 120 -11.44 -30.30 -23.63
C ASP A 120 -11.74 -31.09 -24.91
N GLU A 121 -12.65 -32.05 -24.83
CA GLU A 121 -13.06 -32.88 -25.98
C GLU A 121 -13.75 -32.04 -27.07
N GLY A 122 -14.32 -30.88 -26.72
CA GLY A 122 -14.92 -29.93 -27.66
C GLY A 122 -13.91 -29.17 -28.53
N LEU A 123 -12.60 -29.26 -28.23
CA LEU A 123 -11.55 -28.72 -29.13
C LEU A 123 -11.09 -29.75 -30.18
N ALA A 124 -11.42 -31.03 -30.01
CA ALA A 124 -10.96 -32.09 -30.91
C ALA A 124 -11.56 -31.96 -32.32
N GLU A 125 -12.81 -31.51 -32.45
CA GLU A 125 -13.48 -31.35 -33.75
C GLU A 125 -12.82 -30.29 -34.65
N PHE A 126 -12.15 -29.30 -34.06
CA PHE A 126 -11.43 -28.25 -34.78
C PHE A 126 -9.99 -28.64 -35.16
N SER A 127 -9.50 -29.81 -34.73
CA SER A 127 -8.15 -30.31 -35.02
C SER A 127 -8.12 -31.25 -36.23
N THR A 128 -7.01 -31.27 -36.97
CA THR A 128 -6.74 -32.26 -38.05
C THR A 128 -5.51 -33.13 -37.79
N LEU A 129 -4.72 -32.84 -36.76
CA LEU A 129 -3.56 -33.64 -36.36
C LEU A 129 -3.94 -34.88 -35.54
N PRO A 130 -3.13 -35.96 -35.56
CA PRO A 130 -3.33 -37.15 -34.72
C PRO A 130 -3.33 -36.83 -33.22
N ALA A 131 -4.05 -37.65 -32.43
CA ALA A 131 -4.18 -37.47 -31.00
C ALA A 131 -2.83 -37.48 -30.24
N ASP A 132 -1.85 -38.24 -30.73
CA ASP A 132 -0.50 -38.29 -30.15
C ASP A 132 0.28 -36.99 -30.39
N ASP A 133 0.15 -36.41 -31.59
CA ASP A 133 0.77 -35.12 -31.96
C ASP A 133 0.13 -33.96 -31.19
N LEU A 134 -1.20 -33.96 -31.06
CA LEU A 134 -1.93 -33.02 -30.21
C LEU A 134 -1.49 -33.14 -28.75
N SER A 135 -1.35 -34.36 -28.23
CA SER A 135 -0.91 -34.63 -26.86
C SER A 135 0.52 -34.17 -26.61
N ALA A 136 1.44 -34.38 -27.56
CA ALA A 136 2.82 -33.94 -27.46
C ALA A 136 2.94 -32.41 -27.47
N LEU A 137 2.31 -31.74 -28.43
CA LEU A 137 2.27 -30.28 -28.51
C LEU A 137 1.66 -29.65 -27.24
N TRP A 138 0.57 -30.24 -26.71
CA TRP A 138 -0.05 -29.79 -25.46
C TRP A 138 0.88 -30.01 -24.26
N ALA A 139 1.57 -31.16 -24.15
CA ALA A 139 2.46 -31.46 -23.03
C ALA A 139 3.59 -30.44 -22.87
N TYR A 140 4.26 -30.03 -23.96
CA TYR A 140 5.29 -28.99 -23.90
C TYR A 140 4.75 -27.65 -23.37
N LEU A 141 3.51 -27.30 -23.72
CA LEU A 141 2.84 -26.07 -23.33
C LEU A 141 2.23 -26.12 -21.92
N ILE A 142 2.02 -27.32 -21.37
CA ILE A 142 1.57 -27.55 -19.98
C ILE A 142 2.75 -27.51 -19.01
N GLU A 143 3.83 -28.21 -19.33
CA GLU A 143 5.02 -28.18 -18.51
C GLU A 143 5.74 -26.84 -18.65
N GLY A 144 5.90 -26.33 -19.88
CA GLY A 144 6.47 -25.01 -20.15
C GLY A 144 7.95 -24.89 -19.77
N GLY A 145 8.45 -23.67 -19.78
CA GLY A 145 9.87 -23.36 -19.60
C GLY A 145 10.65 -23.43 -20.91
N ASP A 146 11.79 -22.73 -20.94
CA ASP A 146 12.65 -22.55 -22.12
C ASP A 146 12.95 -23.84 -22.89
N ALA A 147 13.33 -24.93 -22.21
CA ALA A 147 13.63 -26.21 -22.84
C ALA A 147 12.40 -26.82 -23.56
N ASN A 148 11.22 -26.80 -22.93
CA ASN A 148 9.99 -27.29 -23.54
C ASN A 148 9.47 -26.33 -24.63
N ALA A 149 9.67 -25.02 -24.51
CA ALA A 149 9.32 -24.06 -25.55
C ALA A 149 10.16 -24.27 -26.83
N ARG A 150 11.46 -24.58 -26.69
CA ARG A 150 12.33 -25.00 -27.80
C ARG A 150 11.87 -26.33 -28.40
N ALA A 151 11.62 -27.34 -27.57
CA ALA A 151 11.11 -28.63 -28.03
C ALA A 151 9.74 -28.52 -28.73
N PHE A 152 8.86 -27.62 -28.29
CA PHE A 152 7.60 -27.31 -28.99
C PHE A 152 7.84 -26.73 -30.39
N VAL A 153 8.72 -25.74 -30.52
CA VAL A 153 9.10 -25.14 -31.81
C VAL A 153 9.72 -26.18 -32.74
N ASP A 154 10.59 -27.03 -32.22
CA ASP A 154 11.25 -28.11 -32.96
C ASP A 154 10.24 -29.18 -33.42
N TYR A 155 9.28 -29.56 -32.57
CA TYR A 155 8.19 -30.48 -32.91
C TYR A 155 7.26 -29.88 -33.98
N ALA A 156 6.93 -28.59 -33.88
CA ALA A 156 6.14 -27.87 -34.88
C ALA A 156 6.86 -27.80 -36.24
N CYS A 157 8.19 -27.66 -36.26
CA CYS A 157 9.01 -27.76 -37.47
C CYS A 157 8.99 -29.18 -38.05
N ALA A 158 9.19 -30.21 -37.22
CA ALA A 158 9.18 -31.61 -37.64
C ALA A 158 7.83 -32.03 -38.26
N LEU A 159 6.70 -31.54 -37.74
CA LEU A 159 5.36 -31.78 -38.29
C LEU A 159 5.17 -31.26 -39.72
N ILE A 160 5.97 -30.29 -40.16
CA ILE A 160 5.97 -29.79 -41.55
C ILE A 160 7.22 -30.21 -42.34
N GLY A 161 7.93 -31.25 -41.88
CA GLY A 161 9.06 -31.87 -42.57
C GLY A 161 10.43 -31.25 -42.30
N HIS A 162 10.55 -30.35 -41.32
CA HIS A 162 11.80 -29.66 -40.97
C HIS A 162 12.40 -30.22 -39.67
N GLY A 163 13.16 -31.32 -39.77
CA GLY A 163 13.85 -31.95 -38.64
C GLY A 163 13.12 -33.18 -38.08
N GLU A 164 13.72 -33.80 -37.06
CA GLU A 164 13.14 -34.94 -36.34
C GLU A 164 12.28 -34.47 -35.16
N LYS A 165 11.31 -35.29 -34.72
CA LYS A 165 10.48 -34.99 -33.55
C LYS A 165 11.35 -35.08 -32.27
N PRO A 166 11.44 -34.03 -31.44
CA PRO A 166 12.25 -34.04 -30.22
C PRO A 166 11.68 -34.98 -29.14
N ALA A 167 12.50 -35.23 -28.12
CA ALA A 167 12.13 -36.04 -26.96
C ALA A 167 10.95 -35.42 -26.17
N PRO A 168 10.07 -36.24 -25.55
CA PRO A 168 8.86 -35.76 -24.88
C PRO A 168 9.10 -34.69 -23.81
N ALA A 169 8.07 -33.87 -23.56
CA ALA A 169 8.10 -32.76 -22.61
C ALA A 169 8.66 -33.17 -21.24
N ALA A 170 9.65 -32.42 -20.77
CA ALA A 170 10.27 -32.63 -19.47
C ALA A 170 9.42 -31.98 -18.36
N PRO A 171 9.00 -32.72 -17.32
CA PRO A 171 8.14 -32.17 -16.28
C PRO A 171 8.87 -31.11 -15.44
N LEU A 172 8.28 -29.93 -15.29
CA LEU A 172 8.82 -28.90 -14.41
C LEU A 172 8.32 -29.09 -12.97
N LEU A 173 9.21 -28.90 -12.00
CA LEU A 173 8.86 -28.97 -10.58
C LEU A 173 7.70 -28.01 -10.24
N LYS A 174 6.86 -28.37 -9.25
CA LYS A 174 5.81 -27.47 -8.74
C LYS A 174 6.37 -26.28 -7.96
N ALA A 175 7.50 -26.49 -7.28
CA ALA A 175 8.23 -25.46 -6.55
C ALA A 175 9.72 -25.80 -6.51
N GLY A 176 10.55 -24.82 -6.16
CA GLY A 176 11.99 -24.97 -6.03
C GLY A 176 12.73 -23.63 -6.00
N ILE A 177 14.06 -23.67 -5.96
CA ILE A 177 14.90 -22.49 -6.17
C ILE A 177 15.09 -22.31 -7.68
N TRP A 178 14.95 -21.09 -8.19
CA TRP A 178 15.26 -20.73 -9.58
C TRP A 178 16.43 -19.76 -9.63
N TRP A 179 17.39 -19.94 -10.53
CA TRP A 179 18.52 -19.01 -10.69
C TRP A 179 18.70 -18.52 -12.13
N PRO A 180 19.01 -17.22 -12.34
CA PRO A 180 19.22 -16.65 -13.68
C PRO A 180 20.23 -17.46 -14.50
N GLY A 181 19.85 -17.78 -15.74
CA GLY A 181 20.68 -18.57 -16.67
C GLY A 181 20.91 -20.04 -16.29
N ARG A 182 20.39 -20.53 -15.15
CA ARG A 182 20.51 -21.94 -14.71
C ARG A 182 19.19 -22.69 -14.60
N GLY A 183 18.07 -21.99 -14.43
CA GLY A 183 16.76 -22.63 -14.22
C GLY A 183 16.60 -23.12 -12.78
N ALA A 184 15.96 -24.27 -12.57
CA ALA A 184 15.76 -24.83 -11.24
C ALA A 184 17.04 -25.48 -10.70
N ILE A 185 17.43 -25.15 -9.45
CA ILE A 185 18.66 -25.63 -8.81
C ILE A 185 18.44 -26.07 -7.35
N GLY A 186 19.38 -26.83 -6.79
CA GLY A 186 19.38 -27.23 -5.37
C GLY A 186 19.97 -26.17 -4.42
N VAL A 187 19.70 -26.31 -3.11
CA VAL A 187 20.19 -25.38 -2.07
C VAL A 187 21.71 -25.24 -2.07
N GLY A 188 22.45 -26.35 -2.24
CA GLY A 188 23.91 -26.34 -2.29
C GLY A 188 24.48 -25.54 -3.46
N GLU A 189 23.88 -25.64 -4.65
CA GLU A 189 24.26 -24.83 -5.82
C GLU A 189 23.90 -23.36 -5.63
N TRP A 190 22.73 -23.07 -5.03
CA TRP A 190 22.33 -21.71 -4.73
C TRP A 190 23.30 -21.02 -3.76
N ARG A 191 23.80 -21.70 -2.73
CA ARG A 191 24.83 -21.16 -1.82
C ARG A 191 26.12 -20.80 -2.58
N GLN A 192 26.55 -21.64 -3.52
CA GLN A 192 27.73 -21.35 -4.35
C GLN A 192 27.48 -20.17 -5.31
N ALA A 193 26.32 -20.14 -5.98
CA ALA A 193 25.97 -19.11 -6.94
C ALA A 193 25.74 -17.72 -6.30
N SER A 194 25.24 -17.69 -5.07
CA SER A 194 25.09 -16.46 -4.29
C SER A 194 26.42 -15.98 -3.68
N ALA A 195 27.25 -16.87 -3.15
CA ALA A 195 28.56 -16.52 -2.58
C ALA A 195 29.61 -16.09 -3.64
N ALA A 196 29.47 -16.52 -4.89
CA ALA A 196 30.37 -16.14 -5.99
C ALA A 196 30.17 -14.70 -6.50
N ALA A 197 29.10 -14.01 -6.09
CA ALA A 197 28.89 -12.60 -6.42
C ALA A 197 29.68 -11.70 -5.45
N PRO A 198 30.49 -10.73 -5.93
CA PRO A 198 31.31 -9.89 -5.06
C PRO A 198 30.43 -8.92 -4.25
N HIS A 199 30.25 -9.20 -2.96
CA HIS A 199 29.71 -8.22 -2.02
C HIS A 199 30.65 -7.00 -1.89
N PRO A 200 30.15 -5.75 -2.00
CA PRO A 200 30.90 -4.57 -1.58
C PRO A 200 31.14 -4.62 -0.05
N PRO A 201 32.22 -4.00 0.46
CA PRO A 201 32.55 -4.03 1.88
C PRO A 201 31.51 -3.27 2.72
N ALA A 202 31.16 -3.82 3.88
CA ALA A 202 30.24 -3.18 4.82
C ALA A 202 30.97 -2.08 5.63
N GLY A 203 30.79 -0.83 5.25
CA GLY A 203 31.33 0.32 6.00
C GLY A 203 30.85 1.67 5.43
N THR A 204 30.43 2.57 6.32
CA THR A 204 30.11 4.00 6.08
C THR A 204 29.25 4.33 4.85
N PHE A 205 27.98 4.66 5.08
CA PHE A 205 27.09 5.23 4.07
C PHE A 205 27.65 6.57 3.52
N SER A 206 27.77 6.65 2.19
CA SER A 206 27.79 7.92 1.45
C SER A 206 27.03 7.72 0.13
N PRO A 207 25.94 8.46 -0.14
CA PRO A 207 25.23 8.36 -1.40
C PRO A 207 25.91 9.23 -2.46
N LEU A 208 26.48 8.61 -3.51
CA LEU A 208 26.53 9.14 -4.88
C LEU A 208 27.34 8.21 -5.81
N ASN A 209 26.71 7.82 -6.93
CA ASN A 209 27.19 8.15 -8.28
C ASN A 209 26.26 7.53 -9.33
N GLY A 210 25.32 8.34 -9.85
CA GLY A 210 24.68 8.06 -11.12
C GLY A 210 25.59 8.57 -12.24
N GLU A 211 26.22 7.67 -12.99
CA GLU A 211 27.07 8.07 -14.11
C GLU A 211 26.27 8.71 -15.25
N LYS A 212 26.87 9.70 -15.91
CA LYS A 212 26.20 10.49 -16.96
C LYS A 212 26.06 9.69 -18.25
N GLY A 213 24.82 9.27 -18.55
CA GLY A 213 24.47 8.60 -19.80
C GLY A 213 24.84 9.42 -21.04
N TYR A 214 25.61 8.80 -21.94
CA TYR A 214 26.13 9.39 -23.17
C TYR A 214 25.01 9.79 -24.14
N SER A 215 24.96 11.06 -24.59
CA SER A 215 23.95 11.55 -25.55
C SER A 215 24.27 11.16 -27.00
N GLY A 216 24.25 9.85 -27.28
CA GLY A 216 24.51 9.28 -28.61
C GLY A 216 23.30 9.29 -29.53
N SER A 217 22.90 10.45 -30.05
CA SER A 217 21.78 10.56 -30.99
C SER A 217 22.14 10.05 -32.39
N VAL A 218 21.63 8.89 -32.79
CA VAL A 218 21.66 8.40 -34.18
C VAL A 218 20.27 8.54 -34.78
N SER A 219 20.17 9.21 -35.93
CA SER A 219 18.97 9.25 -36.76
C SER A 219 19.36 9.01 -38.22
N PRO A 220 18.56 8.26 -39.01
CA PRO A 220 19.02 7.72 -40.29
C PRO A 220 18.69 8.61 -41.50
N GLY A 221 19.56 8.57 -42.50
CA GLY A 221 19.13 8.50 -43.90
C GLY A 221 19.53 9.64 -44.85
N SER A 222 20.03 9.21 -46.02
CA SER A 222 20.23 9.98 -47.26
C SER A 222 21.42 10.95 -47.31
N ALA A 223 21.78 11.32 -48.55
CA ALA A 223 23.09 11.88 -48.92
C ALA A 223 23.02 12.81 -50.16
N ILE A 224 24.20 13.15 -50.71
CA ILE A 224 24.50 13.94 -51.93
C ILE A 224 24.70 15.46 -51.66
N PRO A 225 25.75 16.12 -52.24
CA PRO A 225 26.46 17.20 -51.54
C PRO A 225 26.55 18.55 -52.33
N PRO A 226 27.69 19.23 -52.57
CA PRO A 226 27.99 20.46 -51.84
C PRO A 226 28.30 21.71 -52.71
N THR A 227 27.91 22.91 -52.24
CA THR A 227 28.39 24.21 -52.78
C THR A 227 28.30 25.33 -51.73
N GLY A 228 29.06 26.42 -51.94
CA GLY A 228 28.71 27.76 -51.39
C GLY A 228 29.65 28.35 -50.33
N LEU A 229 30.68 29.09 -50.76
CA LEU A 229 31.40 30.07 -49.92
C LEU A 229 30.53 31.32 -49.68
N SER A 230 30.61 31.95 -48.49
CA SER A 230 31.15 33.32 -48.32
C SER A 230 30.72 34.02 -47.01
N ALA A 231 31.66 34.79 -46.45
CA ALA A 231 31.60 36.05 -45.67
C ALA A 231 30.21 36.59 -45.17
N ILE A 232 30.12 37.28 -44.02
CA ILE A 232 30.74 38.61 -43.76
C ILE A 232 30.88 38.90 -42.25
N SER A 233 31.96 39.60 -41.89
CA SER A 233 32.05 40.48 -40.70
C SER A 233 32.60 41.83 -41.17
N PRO A 234 32.13 42.98 -40.64
CA PRO A 234 32.85 43.66 -39.54
C PRO A 234 31.87 44.31 -38.53
N SER A 235 32.21 45.16 -37.54
CA SER A 235 33.39 46.02 -37.32
C SER A 235 33.57 46.51 -35.86
N ARG A 236 34.85 46.75 -35.47
CA ARG A 236 35.46 47.87 -34.68
C ARG A 236 34.62 48.71 -33.69
N GLY A 237 35.18 49.26 -32.60
CA GLY A 237 36.57 49.41 -32.12
C GLY A 237 36.60 50.32 -30.86
N GLU A 238 37.70 50.81 -30.29
CA GLU A 238 39.16 50.59 -30.43
C GLU A 238 39.90 51.15 -29.16
N ILE A 239 41.04 50.55 -28.79
CA ILE A 239 42.31 51.11 -28.19
C ILE A 239 42.23 52.39 -27.31
N GLY A 240 42.85 52.56 -26.12
CA GLY A 240 43.87 51.87 -25.28
C GLY A 240 44.10 52.74 -24.00
N ARG A 241 45.09 52.64 -23.09
CA ARG A 241 46.36 51.91 -22.81
C ARG A 241 46.53 51.94 -21.24
N GLY A 242 47.47 51.29 -20.52
CA GLY A 242 48.57 50.36 -20.83
C GLY A 242 49.95 50.81 -20.28
N GLY A 243 50.43 50.29 -19.13
CA GLY A 243 51.80 50.56 -18.59
C GLY A 243 52.21 49.87 -17.26
N HIS A 244 53.36 49.20 -17.29
CA HIS A 244 54.33 48.80 -16.21
C HIS A 244 53.98 48.02 -14.92
N ALA A 245 54.79 46.96 -14.71
CA ALA A 245 55.43 46.49 -13.46
C ALA A 245 54.70 45.54 -12.46
N ALA A 246 55.52 44.80 -11.72
CA ALA A 246 55.25 43.82 -10.64
C ALA A 246 56.24 44.10 -9.48
N PRO A 247 56.35 43.33 -8.37
CA PRO A 247 55.55 42.21 -7.83
C PRO A 247 55.00 42.51 -6.40
N PRO A 248 54.31 41.58 -5.70
CA PRO A 248 53.97 41.75 -4.27
C PRO A 248 55.18 41.58 -3.31
N PRO A 249 55.14 42.16 -2.09
CA PRO A 249 56.26 42.20 -1.13
C PRO A 249 56.30 41.01 -0.13
N ALA A 250 57.32 41.00 0.74
CA ALA A 250 57.56 39.94 1.74
C ALA A 250 58.09 40.48 3.10
N LEU A 251 57.81 39.73 4.18
CA LEU A 251 58.43 39.80 5.53
C LEU A 251 58.19 41.14 6.30
N VAL A 252 58.41 41.32 7.61
CA VAL A 252 59.42 40.78 8.57
C VAL A 252 58.87 40.58 10.00
N PHE A 253 59.47 39.59 10.68
CA PHE A 253 59.50 39.20 12.10
C PHE A 253 59.28 40.23 13.23
N ALA A 254 58.88 39.70 14.39
CA ALA A 254 59.47 40.00 15.71
C ALA A 254 59.57 38.69 16.53
N GLU A 255 60.60 38.55 17.38
CA GLU A 255 60.94 37.32 18.15
C GLU A 255 60.81 37.52 19.68
N ARG A 256 61.33 36.54 20.46
CA ARG A 256 61.70 36.55 21.90
C ARG A 256 60.70 35.94 22.89
N ASP A 257 61.08 35.21 23.95
CA ASP A 257 62.38 34.65 24.40
C ASP A 257 62.02 33.33 25.17
N SER A 258 62.65 32.16 24.99
CA SER A 258 63.99 31.66 25.42
C SER A 258 63.94 30.80 26.71
N GLU A 259 65.00 30.02 26.99
CA GLU A 259 65.17 29.01 28.08
C GLU A 259 64.34 27.70 27.96
N GLY A 260 64.85 26.51 28.29
CA GLY A 260 66.24 26.11 28.60
C GLY A 260 66.41 24.66 29.12
N LEU A 261 67.58 24.06 28.83
CA LEU A 261 68.17 22.80 29.35
C LEU A 261 67.85 21.42 28.69
N ALA A 262 68.96 20.78 28.30
CA ALA A 262 69.31 19.36 28.14
C ALA A 262 70.82 19.27 28.55
N PRO A 263 71.61 18.17 28.44
CA PRO A 263 71.33 16.83 27.87
C PRO A 263 71.90 15.66 28.73
N ASP A 264 71.90 14.44 28.17
CA ASP A 264 73.08 13.57 27.95
C ASP A 264 72.59 12.30 27.21
N GLU A 265 73.07 11.96 26.00
CA GLU A 265 74.37 11.36 25.63
C GLU A 265 74.45 9.84 25.97
N ALA A 266 74.93 8.94 25.09
CA ALA A 266 75.56 9.09 23.76
C ALA A 266 75.10 7.94 22.82
N GLY A 267 75.36 7.91 21.51
CA GLY A 267 76.11 8.80 20.60
C GLY A 267 76.41 8.04 19.28
N GLY A 268 76.83 8.70 18.18
CA GLY A 268 77.16 7.93 16.96
C GLY A 268 77.21 8.59 15.56
N ALA A 269 77.73 9.81 15.42
CA ALA A 269 78.39 10.33 14.21
C ALA A 269 77.72 10.36 12.79
N CYS A 270 77.84 11.53 12.15
CA CYS A 270 78.13 11.74 10.71
C CYS A 270 77.08 11.43 9.60
N ARG A 271 76.28 12.47 9.31
CA ARG A 271 76.19 13.21 8.01
C ARG A 271 75.73 12.56 6.69
N GLU A 272 74.90 13.37 6.04
CA GLU A 272 74.69 13.54 4.59
C GLU A 272 73.73 12.55 3.88
N SER A 273 73.22 13.01 2.73
CA SER A 273 71.85 12.76 2.27
C SER A 273 71.73 11.77 1.12
N ILE A 274 70.64 10.99 1.09
CA ILE A 274 69.81 10.67 -0.10
C ILE A 274 68.56 9.88 0.35
N SER A 275 67.41 10.13 -0.28
CA SER A 275 66.16 9.37 -0.11
C SER A 275 65.89 8.46 -1.33
N PRO A 276 64.97 7.48 -1.29
CA PRO A 276 64.32 6.81 -0.14
C PRO A 276 64.60 5.29 -0.13
N LEU A 277 64.14 4.56 0.89
CA LEU A 277 63.99 3.10 0.85
C LEU A 277 62.69 2.63 1.52
N GLU A 278 62.28 1.41 1.16
CA GLU A 278 60.95 0.84 1.45
C GLU A 278 60.78 0.42 2.93
N GLY A 279 59.56 0.57 3.45
CA GLY A 279 59.20 0.17 4.80
C GLY A 279 57.74 -0.30 4.87
N GLU A 280 57.56 -1.61 5.00
CA GLU A 280 56.37 -2.32 5.49
C GLU A 280 54.98 -1.85 4.99
N MET A 281 54.47 -2.51 3.93
CA MET A 281 53.02 -2.49 3.68
C MET A 281 52.29 -3.17 4.84
N ALA A 282 51.33 -2.47 5.43
CA ALA A 282 50.47 -3.02 6.48
C ALA A 282 49.78 -4.31 6.04
N GLY A 283 49.74 -5.30 6.93
CA GLY A 283 49.34 -6.67 6.62
C GLY A 283 47.90 -6.80 6.10
N ARG A 284 47.69 -7.76 5.21
CA ARG A 284 46.34 -8.22 4.83
C ARG A 284 45.62 -8.77 6.06
N PRO A 285 44.32 -8.50 6.25
CA PRO A 285 43.48 -9.23 7.19
C PRO A 285 43.11 -10.60 6.60
N GLU A 286 44.07 -11.53 6.57
CA GLU A 286 43.79 -12.95 6.34
C GLU A 286 43.25 -13.57 7.64
N GLY A 287 42.16 -14.36 7.57
CA GLY A 287 41.62 -15.11 8.72
C GLY A 287 40.32 -14.62 9.36
N GLY A 288 39.69 -13.54 8.85
CA GLY A 288 38.33 -13.18 9.27
C GLY A 288 37.27 -14.03 8.58
N GLU A 289 36.59 -14.93 9.31
CA GLU A 289 35.42 -15.65 8.79
C GLU A 289 34.32 -14.65 8.39
N ARG A 290 34.01 -14.56 7.09
CA ARG A 290 32.87 -13.77 6.61
C ARG A 290 31.58 -14.41 7.12
N GLN A 291 30.90 -13.73 8.05
CA GLN A 291 29.53 -14.09 8.42
C GLN A 291 28.66 -14.15 7.15
N PRO A 292 27.79 -15.17 7.00
CA PRO A 292 26.97 -15.33 5.82
C PRO A 292 25.97 -14.17 5.69
N ALA A 293 25.83 -13.64 4.47
CA ALA A 293 24.89 -12.56 4.19
C ALA A 293 23.44 -12.97 4.52
N PRO A 294 22.63 -12.09 5.16
CA PRO A 294 21.26 -12.43 5.53
C PRO A 294 20.40 -12.84 4.33
N VAL A 295 19.67 -13.95 4.47
CA VAL A 295 18.85 -14.50 3.39
C VAL A 295 17.58 -13.68 3.22
N ALA A 296 17.31 -13.26 1.98
CA ALA A 296 16.09 -12.59 1.57
C ALA A 296 15.40 -13.41 0.47
N ALA A 297 14.33 -14.13 0.82
CA ALA A 297 13.63 -14.97 -0.15
C ALA A 297 12.77 -14.12 -1.10
N ILE A 298 12.68 -14.52 -2.37
CA ILE A 298 11.74 -13.94 -3.35
C ILE A 298 10.79 -15.06 -3.77
N CYS A 299 9.56 -15.05 -3.28
CA CYS A 299 8.51 -16.01 -3.63
C CYS A 299 7.71 -15.51 -4.84
N PHE A 300 7.69 -16.26 -5.94
CA PHE A 300 6.97 -15.90 -7.18
C PHE A 300 6.28 -17.10 -7.85
N TYR A 301 5.44 -16.85 -8.85
CA TYR A 301 4.70 -17.91 -9.53
C TYR A 301 5.59 -18.72 -10.50
N ARG A 302 5.44 -20.06 -10.48
CA ARG A 302 5.99 -21.02 -11.47
C ARG A 302 5.72 -20.58 -12.91
N ALA A 303 4.55 -19.99 -13.17
CA ALA A 303 4.16 -19.46 -14.48
C ALA A 303 5.18 -18.48 -15.09
N LEU A 304 5.85 -17.64 -14.28
CA LEU A 304 6.86 -16.70 -14.77
C LEU A 304 8.16 -17.41 -15.18
N MET A 305 8.54 -18.47 -14.47
CA MET A 305 9.62 -19.37 -14.89
C MET A 305 9.25 -20.14 -16.16
N GLN A 306 7.99 -20.60 -16.27
CA GLN A 306 7.49 -21.32 -17.45
C GLN A 306 7.48 -20.44 -18.71
N SER A 307 7.27 -19.13 -18.58
CA SER A 307 7.23 -18.19 -19.71
C SER A 307 8.56 -17.48 -19.99
N GLY A 308 9.53 -17.58 -19.08
CA GLY A 308 10.77 -16.77 -19.14
C GLY A 308 10.58 -15.31 -18.71
N GLU A 309 9.43 -14.94 -18.14
CA GLU A 309 9.13 -13.57 -17.64
C GLU A 309 9.78 -13.33 -16.26
N THR A 310 11.09 -13.62 -16.17
CA THR A 310 11.86 -13.64 -14.92
C THR A 310 12.64 -12.36 -14.65
N ARG A 311 12.70 -11.43 -15.61
CA ARG A 311 13.40 -10.13 -15.49
C ARG A 311 12.99 -9.29 -14.25
N PRO A 312 11.72 -9.30 -13.78
CA PRO A 312 11.35 -8.71 -12.49
C PRO A 312 12.00 -9.37 -11.26
N VAL A 313 12.23 -10.68 -11.32
CA VAL A 313 12.92 -11.45 -10.27
C VAL A 313 14.42 -11.18 -10.34
N GLU A 314 15.01 -11.11 -11.53
CA GLU A 314 16.41 -10.73 -11.75
C GLU A 314 16.73 -9.34 -11.17
N ALA A 315 15.90 -8.34 -11.49
CA ALA A 315 16.05 -6.99 -10.95
C ALA A 315 15.92 -6.94 -9.41
N LEU A 316 15.07 -7.78 -8.81
CA LEU A 316 14.99 -7.93 -7.35
C LEU A 316 16.22 -8.64 -6.77
N ILE A 317 16.72 -9.71 -7.41
CA ILE A 317 17.95 -10.41 -7.01
C ILE A 317 19.12 -9.42 -6.96
N ASP A 318 19.31 -8.62 -8.01
CA ASP A 318 20.42 -7.67 -8.08
C ASP A 318 20.23 -6.48 -7.14
N ALA A 319 19.01 -5.95 -7.01
CA ALA A 319 18.71 -4.93 -6.01
C ALA A 319 19.03 -5.42 -4.57
N LEU A 320 18.68 -6.66 -4.22
CA LEU A 320 19.02 -7.26 -2.92
C LEU A 320 20.54 -7.42 -2.72
N LYS A 321 21.29 -7.84 -3.75
CA LYS A 321 22.77 -7.90 -3.69
C LYS A 321 23.39 -6.55 -3.34
N THR A 322 22.88 -5.44 -3.91
CA THR A 322 23.39 -4.08 -3.58
C THR A 322 23.16 -3.70 -2.12
N GLN A 323 22.22 -4.34 -1.43
CA GLN A 323 21.93 -4.13 0.00
C GLN A 323 22.61 -5.17 0.91
N GLY A 324 23.53 -5.98 0.37
CA GLY A 324 24.28 -6.98 1.14
C GLY A 324 23.47 -8.23 1.51
N LEU A 325 22.35 -8.51 0.85
CA LEU A 325 21.48 -9.65 1.13
C LEU A 325 21.74 -10.83 0.18
N ALA A 326 21.65 -12.05 0.71
CA ALA A 326 21.65 -13.28 -0.08
C ALA A 326 20.24 -13.54 -0.63
N ALA A 327 20.00 -13.15 -1.88
CA ALA A 327 18.72 -13.37 -2.55
C ALA A 327 18.44 -14.87 -2.75
N LEU A 328 17.30 -15.35 -2.23
CA LEU A 328 16.79 -16.74 -2.37
C LEU A 328 15.52 -16.76 -3.22
N PRO A 329 15.63 -16.64 -4.56
CA PRO A 329 14.50 -16.78 -5.49
C PRO A 329 13.87 -18.19 -5.47
N VAL A 330 12.64 -18.29 -4.98
CA VAL A 330 11.84 -19.52 -4.96
C VAL A 330 10.54 -19.36 -5.75
N PHE A 331 10.21 -20.35 -6.57
CA PHE A 331 8.97 -20.37 -7.34
C PHE A 331 7.98 -21.37 -6.74
N VAL A 332 6.68 -21.10 -6.92
CA VAL A 332 5.57 -22.00 -6.53
C VAL A 332 4.46 -22.01 -7.57
N SER A 333 3.83 -23.18 -7.78
CA SER A 333 2.53 -23.25 -8.47
C SER A 333 1.44 -22.54 -7.67
N SER A 334 1.40 -22.75 -6.35
CA SER A 334 0.44 -22.10 -5.45
C SER A 334 0.89 -22.23 -3.99
N LEU A 335 0.66 -21.20 -3.17
CA LEU A 335 0.80 -21.27 -1.71
C LEU A 335 -0.31 -22.10 -1.03
N LYS A 336 -1.25 -22.66 -1.80
CA LYS A 336 -2.27 -23.64 -1.36
C LYS A 336 -2.00 -25.07 -1.83
N ASP A 337 -0.95 -25.29 -2.62
CA ASP A 337 -0.56 -26.63 -3.08
C ASP A 337 0.43 -27.24 -2.06
N THR A 338 0.04 -28.37 -1.45
CA THR A 338 0.82 -28.99 -0.36
C THR A 338 2.25 -29.34 -0.78
N VAL A 339 2.46 -29.82 -2.01
CA VAL A 339 3.81 -30.14 -2.52
C VAL A 339 4.68 -28.89 -2.59
N SER A 340 4.11 -27.77 -3.06
CA SER A 340 4.78 -26.47 -3.10
C SER A 340 5.13 -25.95 -1.70
N VAL A 341 4.21 -26.12 -0.73
CA VAL A 341 4.41 -25.74 0.67
C VAL A 341 5.52 -26.55 1.33
N GLU A 342 5.48 -27.88 1.28
CA GLU A 342 6.53 -28.71 1.90
C GLU A 342 7.90 -28.51 1.24
N THR A 343 7.94 -28.26 -0.07
CA THR A 343 9.19 -27.94 -0.79
C THR A 343 9.81 -26.63 -0.30
N LEU A 344 9.00 -25.57 -0.12
CA LEU A 344 9.49 -24.31 0.45
C LEU A 344 9.91 -24.47 1.92
N ARG A 345 9.18 -25.25 2.71
CA ARG A 345 9.52 -25.54 4.12
C ARG A 345 10.88 -26.23 4.23
N ALA A 346 11.17 -27.22 3.38
CA ALA A 346 12.47 -27.87 3.33
C ALA A 346 13.60 -26.87 2.94
N ILE A 347 13.38 -26.04 1.92
CA ILE A 347 14.34 -25.01 1.50
C ILE A 347 14.61 -23.99 2.63
N PHE A 348 13.58 -23.53 3.34
CA PHE A 348 13.71 -22.57 4.44
C PHE A 348 14.24 -23.19 5.74
N ALA A 349 14.11 -24.50 5.94
CA ALA A 349 14.77 -25.20 7.04
C ALA A 349 16.30 -25.22 6.87
N GLU A 350 16.79 -25.34 5.63
CA GLU A 350 18.22 -25.19 5.33
C GLU A 350 18.68 -23.73 5.25
N ALA A 351 17.86 -22.86 4.64
CA ALA A 351 18.20 -21.46 4.34
C ALA A 351 17.11 -20.51 4.89
N PRO A 352 17.06 -20.32 6.23
CA PRO A 352 15.99 -19.56 6.87
C PRO A 352 16.02 -18.09 6.45
N PRO A 353 14.92 -17.56 5.85
CA PRO A 353 14.86 -16.17 5.43
C PRO A 353 14.80 -15.23 6.64
N ALA A 354 15.66 -14.21 6.65
CA ALA A 354 15.54 -13.08 7.57
C ALA A 354 14.28 -12.26 7.24
N VAL A 355 13.97 -12.13 5.94
CA VAL A 355 12.82 -11.43 5.36
C VAL A 355 12.37 -12.15 4.09
N VAL A 356 11.08 -12.06 3.75
CA VAL A 356 10.52 -12.64 2.51
C VAL A 356 9.89 -11.53 1.67
N ILE A 357 10.19 -11.49 0.39
CA ILE A 357 9.47 -10.71 -0.62
C ILE A 357 8.55 -11.68 -1.36
N ASN A 358 7.25 -11.43 -1.34
CA ASN A 358 6.27 -12.24 -2.06
C ASN A 358 5.67 -11.44 -3.23
N ALA A 359 5.80 -11.98 -4.45
CA ALA A 359 5.21 -11.46 -5.68
C ALA A 359 3.99 -12.29 -6.16
N THR A 360 3.57 -13.31 -5.39
CA THR A 360 2.31 -14.05 -5.67
C THR A 360 1.09 -13.24 -5.23
N GLY A 361 -0.02 -13.38 -5.96
CA GLY A 361 -1.31 -12.79 -5.58
C GLY A 361 -2.17 -13.72 -4.71
N PHE A 362 -3.33 -13.21 -4.30
CA PHE A 362 -4.35 -13.84 -3.45
C PHE A 362 -3.90 -14.16 -2.02
N ALA A 363 -4.90 -14.40 -1.16
CA ALA A 363 -4.73 -14.86 0.22
C ALA A 363 -4.66 -16.40 0.28
N VAL A 364 -3.83 -16.93 1.17
CA VAL A 364 -3.90 -18.31 1.64
C VAL A 364 -5.15 -18.47 2.52
N SER A 365 -5.29 -17.57 3.50
CA SER A 365 -6.38 -17.49 4.47
C SER A 365 -7.74 -17.16 3.84
N ALA A 366 -8.83 -17.46 4.56
CA ALA A 366 -10.18 -17.05 4.19
C ALA A 366 -10.58 -15.77 4.96
N PRO A 367 -11.15 -14.74 4.31
CA PRO A 367 -11.63 -13.54 5.02
C PRO A 367 -12.68 -13.90 6.08
N GLY A 368 -12.48 -13.44 7.32
CA GLY A 368 -13.37 -13.72 8.44
C GLY A 368 -13.14 -15.07 9.15
N ALA A 369 -12.17 -15.88 8.69
CA ALA A 369 -11.63 -17.00 9.46
C ALA A 369 -10.40 -16.56 10.27
N GLU A 370 -9.96 -17.39 11.20
CA GLU A 370 -8.67 -17.24 11.89
C GLU A 370 -7.52 -17.28 10.87
N ARG A 371 -6.53 -16.38 11.01
CA ARG A 371 -5.34 -16.35 10.14
C ARG A 371 -4.45 -17.54 10.47
N VAL A 372 -4.28 -18.43 9.50
CA VAL A 372 -3.28 -19.50 9.55
C VAL A 372 -1.93 -18.96 9.05
N SER A 373 -0.85 -19.26 9.75
CA SER A 373 0.50 -18.90 9.28
C SER A 373 0.80 -19.59 7.95
N THR A 374 1.52 -18.90 7.08
CA THR A 374 1.96 -19.43 5.78
C THR A 374 3.41 -19.88 5.86
N VAL A 375 3.85 -20.73 4.92
CA VAL A 375 5.27 -21.12 4.81
C VAL A 375 6.24 -19.93 4.63
N LEU A 376 5.71 -18.74 4.32
CA LEU A 376 6.48 -17.50 4.19
C LEU A 376 6.69 -16.76 5.52
N ASP A 377 5.85 -17.01 6.53
CA ASP A 377 5.86 -16.29 7.83
C ASP A 377 5.93 -17.21 9.06
N GLU A 378 5.71 -18.53 8.94
CA GLU A 378 5.84 -19.51 10.04
C GLU A 378 7.23 -19.51 10.68
N GLY A 379 8.28 -19.16 9.92
CA GLY A 379 9.64 -18.96 10.40
C GLY A 379 9.91 -17.60 11.06
N GLY A 380 8.87 -16.81 11.38
CA GLY A 380 8.99 -15.49 12.01
C GLY A 380 9.56 -14.39 11.11
N ALA A 381 9.48 -14.56 9.78
CA ALA A 381 9.93 -13.57 8.80
C ALA A 381 8.80 -12.60 8.42
N VAL A 382 9.12 -11.32 8.24
CA VAL A 382 8.16 -10.36 7.68
C VAL A 382 8.02 -10.61 6.18
N VAL A 383 6.77 -10.74 5.72
CA VAL A 383 6.42 -10.96 4.31
C VAL A 383 6.04 -9.63 3.66
N LEU A 384 6.95 -9.10 2.85
CA LEU A 384 6.79 -7.92 2.03
C LEU A 384 6.07 -8.29 0.73
N GLN A 385 4.84 -7.82 0.54
CA GLN A 385 4.11 -8.02 -0.71
C GLN A 385 4.64 -7.03 -1.77
N ALA A 386 5.29 -7.57 -2.78
CA ALA A 386 5.63 -6.90 -4.03
C ALA A 386 4.50 -7.09 -5.04
N VAL A 387 4.34 -6.15 -5.97
CA VAL A 387 3.34 -6.23 -7.05
C VAL A 387 4.02 -6.18 -8.41
N PHE A 388 3.80 -7.20 -9.23
CA PHE A 388 4.05 -7.13 -10.67
C PHE A 388 2.73 -6.69 -11.32
N SER A 389 2.64 -5.44 -11.76
CA SER A 389 1.35 -4.82 -12.15
C SER A 389 0.93 -5.25 -13.55
N SER A 390 -0.37 -5.46 -13.73
CA SER A 390 -0.97 -5.75 -15.03
C SER A 390 -1.09 -4.54 -15.96
N SER A 391 -0.79 -3.33 -15.46
CA SER A 391 -0.79 -2.08 -16.24
C SER A 391 0.59 -1.68 -16.73
N THR A 392 0.62 -0.74 -17.69
CA THR A 392 1.87 -0.11 -18.13
C THR A 392 2.40 0.91 -17.14
N ARG A 393 3.70 1.22 -17.25
CA ARG A 393 4.38 2.16 -16.36
C ARG A 393 3.79 3.57 -16.50
N GLU A 394 3.44 3.96 -17.72
CA GLU A 394 2.84 5.27 -18.06
C GLU A 394 1.42 5.39 -17.48
N ALA A 395 0.64 4.32 -17.56
CA ALA A 395 -0.70 4.26 -16.98
C ALA A 395 -0.64 4.35 -15.44
N TRP A 396 0.30 3.66 -14.80
CA TRP A 396 0.57 3.81 -13.37
C TRP A 396 1.07 5.21 -13.00
N GLU A 397 1.97 5.79 -13.80
CA GLU A 397 2.58 7.10 -13.53
C GLU A 397 1.57 8.25 -13.66
N ALA A 398 0.70 8.22 -14.68
CA ALA A 398 -0.42 9.15 -14.81
C ALA A 398 -1.54 8.95 -13.77
N SER A 399 -1.68 7.74 -13.22
CA SER A 399 -2.75 7.41 -12.26
C SER A 399 -2.52 8.04 -10.88
N SER A 400 -3.52 8.77 -10.38
CA SER A 400 -3.59 9.20 -8.98
C SER A 400 -3.94 8.05 -8.02
N GLN A 401 -4.52 6.95 -8.53
CA GLN A 401 -4.82 5.75 -7.74
C GLN A 401 -3.59 4.83 -7.59
N GLY A 402 -2.68 4.86 -8.56
CA GLY A 402 -1.59 3.87 -8.69
C GLY A 402 -2.08 2.62 -9.41
N LEU A 403 -2.56 1.61 -8.67
CA LEU A 403 -2.96 0.31 -9.22
C LEU A 403 -4.41 0.30 -9.77
N THR A 404 -4.68 -0.65 -10.67
CA THR A 404 -6.04 -0.98 -11.13
C THR A 404 -6.86 -1.67 -10.05
N ALA A 405 -8.18 -1.71 -10.21
CA ALA A 405 -9.08 -2.48 -9.33
C ALA A 405 -8.72 -3.98 -9.27
N ARG A 406 -8.21 -4.55 -10.37
CA ARG A 406 -7.75 -5.95 -10.44
C ARG A 406 -6.51 -6.16 -9.57
N ASP A 407 -5.47 -5.36 -9.77
CA ASP A 407 -4.21 -5.47 -9.02
C ASP A 407 -4.42 -5.12 -7.53
N LEU A 408 -5.29 -4.15 -7.23
CA LEU A 408 -5.71 -3.83 -5.86
C LEU A 408 -6.37 -5.03 -5.17
N ALA A 409 -7.29 -5.73 -5.83
CA ALA A 409 -7.96 -6.89 -5.25
C ALA A 409 -7.01 -8.10 -5.11
N MET A 410 -6.30 -8.46 -6.19
CA MET A 410 -5.46 -9.64 -6.25
C MET A 410 -4.16 -9.52 -5.45
N SER A 411 -3.52 -8.34 -5.48
CA SER A 411 -2.13 -8.16 -5.03
C SER A 411 -1.97 -7.23 -3.83
N VAL A 412 -3.08 -6.70 -3.28
CA VAL A 412 -3.07 -5.87 -2.06
C VAL A 412 -4.14 -6.35 -1.07
N ALA A 413 -5.43 -6.20 -1.38
CA ALA A 413 -6.52 -6.39 -0.43
C ALA A 413 -6.67 -7.85 0.05
N LEU A 414 -6.37 -8.84 -0.79
CA LEU A 414 -6.33 -10.24 -0.36
C LEU A 414 -5.02 -10.58 0.39
N PRO A 415 -3.81 -10.27 -0.10
CA PRO A 415 -2.57 -10.38 0.69
C PRO A 415 -2.59 -9.73 2.08
N GLU A 416 -3.34 -8.64 2.27
CA GLU A 416 -3.54 -8.00 3.57
C GLU A 416 -4.26 -8.89 4.60
N VAL A 417 -5.03 -9.90 4.17
CA VAL A 417 -5.71 -10.89 5.04
C VAL A 417 -4.72 -11.92 5.60
N ASP A 418 -3.68 -12.27 4.84
CA ASP A 418 -2.55 -13.08 5.33
C ASP A 418 -1.59 -12.26 6.22
N GLY A 419 -1.86 -10.96 6.44
CA GLY A 419 -1.01 -10.07 7.23
C GLY A 419 0.24 -9.54 6.48
N ARG A 420 0.33 -9.72 5.16
CA ARG A 420 1.50 -9.30 4.37
C ARG A 420 1.58 -7.76 4.29
N VAL A 421 2.80 -7.23 4.31
CA VAL A 421 3.08 -5.79 4.29
C VAL A 421 3.17 -5.29 2.86
N MET A 422 2.23 -4.46 2.42
CA MET A 422 2.22 -3.90 1.06
C MET A 422 3.43 -3.00 0.81
N THR A 423 4.17 -3.25 -0.28
CA THR A 423 5.33 -2.44 -0.69
C THR A 423 5.04 -1.61 -1.94
N ARG A 424 5.49 -2.02 -3.13
CA ARG A 424 5.43 -1.25 -4.39
C ARG A 424 5.07 -2.11 -5.60
N ALA A 425 4.61 -1.45 -6.66
CA ALA A 425 4.66 -2.03 -7.99
C ALA A 425 6.13 -2.05 -8.46
N VAL A 426 6.68 -3.22 -8.72
CA VAL A 426 8.11 -3.45 -9.02
C VAL A 426 8.35 -3.66 -10.51
N SER A 427 7.34 -4.13 -11.22
CA SER A 427 7.34 -4.26 -12.68
C SER A 427 5.97 -3.92 -13.25
N PHE A 428 5.96 -3.59 -14.54
CA PHE A 428 4.78 -3.15 -15.30
C PHE A 428 4.73 -3.90 -16.63
N LYS A 429 3.53 -4.12 -17.17
CA LYS A 429 3.39 -4.64 -18.53
C LYS A 429 3.87 -3.60 -19.55
N ALA A 430 4.79 -3.96 -20.44
CA ALA A 430 5.08 -3.18 -21.62
C ALA A 430 4.83 -4.01 -22.87
N ALA A 431 4.38 -3.38 -23.96
CA ALA A 431 4.54 -3.93 -25.31
C ALA A 431 6.01 -3.79 -25.75
N ALA A 432 6.92 -4.43 -24.99
CA ALA A 432 8.34 -4.11 -24.95
C ALA A 432 9.04 -4.24 -26.31
N ARG A 433 8.52 -5.08 -27.21
CA ARG A 433 9.10 -5.29 -28.54
C ARG A 433 8.07 -5.80 -29.55
N PHE A 434 7.98 -5.14 -30.71
CA PHE A 434 7.52 -5.81 -31.93
C PHE A 434 8.66 -6.71 -32.41
N ASP A 435 8.51 -8.03 -32.31
CA ASP A 435 9.52 -8.96 -32.81
C ASP A 435 9.26 -9.27 -34.29
N ALA A 436 10.14 -8.76 -35.15
CA ALA A 436 10.00 -8.85 -36.60
C ALA A 436 10.14 -10.27 -37.18
N ARG A 437 10.59 -11.28 -36.40
CA ARG A 437 10.67 -12.68 -36.86
C ARG A 437 9.31 -13.37 -36.84
N VAL A 438 8.50 -13.00 -35.85
CA VAL A 438 7.17 -13.55 -35.56
C VAL A 438 6.02 -12.55 -35.82
N GLU A 439 6.39 -11.31 -36.17
CA GLU A 439 5.55 -10.17 -36.52
C GLU A 439 4.48 -9.82 -35.47
N THR A 440 4.83 -9.90 -34.19
CA THR A 440 3.90 -9.68 -33.07
C THR A 440 4.45 -8.72 -32.03
N ASN A 441 3.56 -8.00 -31.33
CA ASN A 441 3.90 -7.22 -30.15
C ASN A 441 4.04 -8.18 -28.96
N ILE A 442 5.27 -8.46 -28.52
CA ILE A 442 5.54 -9.24 -27.31
C ILE A 442 5.29 -8.35 -26.09
N VAL A 443 4.47 -8.84 -25.17
CA VAL A 443 4.10 -8.15 -23.93
C VAL A 443 4.79 -8.83 -22.75
N SER A 444 5.77 -8.14 -22.17
CA SER A 444 6.60 -8.61 -21.04
C SER A 444 6.41 -7.74 -19.80
N HIS A 445 6.87 -8.23 -18.64
CA HIS A 445 6.99 -7.45 -17.42
C HIS A 445 8.36 -6.76 -17.33
N GLU A 446 8.38 -5.46 -17.60
CA GLU A 446 9.58 -4.63 -17.43
C GLU A 446 9.74 -4.19 -15.97
N PRO A 447 10.90 -4.45 -15.32
CA PRO A 447 11.17 -3.97 -13.97
C PRO A 447 11.44 -2.46 -13.93
N ASP A 448 10.92 -1.79 -12.91
CA ASP A 448 11.34 -0.43 -12.55
C ASP A 448 12.44 -0.50 -11.47
N ALA A 449 13.64 -0.04 -11.83
CA ALA A 449 14.82 -0.12 -10.96
C ALA A 449 14.68 0.72 -9.68
N GLY A 450 13.99 1.86 -9.73
CA GLY A 450 13.74 2.71 -8.57
C GLY A 450 12.81 2.02 -7.57
N ARG A 451 11.74 1.40 -8.07
CA ARG A 451 10.80 0.62 -7.26
C ARG A 451 11.45 -0.65 -6.70
N ALA A 452 12.24 -1.38 -7.49
CA ALA A 452 12.98 -2.56 -7.03
C ALA A 452 14.00 -2.21 -5.92
N ALA A 453 14.75 -1.12 -6.09
CA ALA A 453 15.67 -0.64 -5.06
C ALA A 453 14.97 -0.17 -3.79
N PHE A 454 13.74 0.37 -3.87
CA PHE A 454 12.93 0.66 -2.67
C PHE A 454 12.59 -0.63 -1.90
N VAL A 455 12.08 -1.66 -2.58
CA VAL A 455 11.71 -2.94 -1.96
C VAL A 455 12.94 -3.63 -1.35
N ALA A 456 14.08 -3.63 -2.04
CA ALA A 456 15.32 -4.21 -1.52
C ALA A 456 15.85 -3.47 -0.27
N ARG A 457 15.80 -2.13 -0.24
CA ARG A 457 16.15 -1.34 0.96
C ARG A 457 15.22 -1.63 2.14
N LEU A 458 13.91 -1.76 1.89
CA LEU A 458 12.93 -2.07 2.93
C LEU A 458 13.17 -3.49 3.48
N ALA A 459 13.45 -4.46 2.60
CA ALA A 459 13.84 -5.81 2.99
C ALA A 459 15.11 -5.82 3.86
N ALA A 460 16.13 -5.06 3.48
CA ALA A 460 17.38 -4.94 4.25
C ALA A 460 17.15 -4.32 5.63
N ASN A 461 16.30 -3.29 5.75
CA ASN A 461 16.00 -2.70 7.05
C ASN A 461 15.16 -3.62 7.95
N TRP A 462 14.23 -4.42 7.41
CA TRP A 462 13.53 -5.47 8.17
C TRP A 462 14.47 -6.60 8.62
N ALA A 463 15.34 -7.08 7.73
CA ALA A 463 16.36 -8.08 8.07
C ALA A 463 17.32 -7.56 9.16
N ARG A 464 17.75 -6.29 9.06
CA ARG A 464 18.55 -5.60 10.08
C ARG A 464 17.82 -5.54 11.41
N LEU A 465 16.59 -5.01 11.46
CA LEU A 465 15.80 -4.89 12.69
C LEU A 465 15.64 -6.23 13.41
N ARG A 466 15.41 -7.31 12.64
CA ARG A 466 15.29 -8.67 13.17
C ARG A 466 16.60 -9.21 13.77
N LEU A 467 17.73 -8.97 13.08
CA LEU A 467 19.04 -9.52 13.45
C LEU A 467 19.80 -8.66 14.49
N THR A 468 19.51 -7.37 14.60
CA THR A 468 20.11 -6.50 15.63
C THR A 468 19.58 -6.88 17.03
N PRO A 469 20.46 -7.09 18.04
CA PRO A 469 20.08 -7.33 19.43
C PRO A 469 19.26 -6.19 20.03
N ALA A 470 18.35 -6.48 20.97
CA ALA A 470 17.45 -5.48 21.56
C ALA A 470 18.19 -4.24 22.11
N SER A 471 19.31 -4.44 22.81
CA SER A 471 20.19 -3.38 23.34
C SER A 471 20.72 -2.41 22.28
N GLU A 472 20.93 -2.87 21.04
CA GLU A 472 21.44 -2.09 19.92
C GLU A 472 20.34 -1.51 19.01
N ARG A 473 19.09 -1.96 19.17
CA ARG A 473 17.97 -1.54 18.31
C ARG A 473 17.63 -0.07 18.54
N ARG A 474 17.63 0.70 17.46
CA ARG A 474 17.23 2.11 17.50
C ARG A 474 15.81 2.31 17.01
N VAL A 475 14.96 2.85 17.87
CA VAL A 475 13.50 2.96 17.65
C VAL A 475 13.04 4.39 17.88
N ALA A 476 12.10 4.86 17.08
CA ALA A 476 11.49 6.18 17.25
C ALA A 476 10.00 6.05 17.57
N LEU A 477 9.54 6.61 18.70
CA LEU A 477 8.12 6.65 19.12
C LEU A 477 7.54 8.03 18.80
N ILE A 478 6.65 8.11 17.83
CA ILE A 478 6.17 9.38 17.25
C ILE A 478 4.69 9.57 17.58
N MET A 479 4.40 10.60 18.39
CA MET A 479 3.03 10.95 18.77
C MET A 479 2.42 11.99 17.83
N ALA A 480 1.15 11.80 17.46
CA ALA A 480 0.41 12.74 16.64
C ALA A 480 0.08 14.06 17.37
N ASN A 481 -0.01 15.16 16.63
CA ASN A 481 -0.51 16.45 17.14
C ASN A 481 -1.43 17.11 16.10
N TYR A 482 -2.74 16.98 16.33
CA TYR A 482 -3.76 17.60 15.50
C TYR A 482 -5.04 17.87 16.32
N PRO A 483 -5.64 19.07 16.26
CA PRO A 483 -5.09 20.31 15.70
C PRO A 483 -3.80 20.77 16.39
N ASN A 484 -3.04 21.63 15.73
CA ASN A 484 -1.66 22.00 16.10
C ASN A 484 -1.62 22.95 17.31
N ARG A 485 -1.94 22.43 18.50
CA ARG A 485 -1.90 23.13 19.79
C ARG A 485 -1.27 22.20 20.84
N ASP A 486 -0.64 22.77 21.86
CA ASP A 486 0.03 21.95 22.90
C ASP A 486 -0.97 21.14 23.74
N GLY A 487 -2.16 21.68 24.03
CA GLY A 487 -3.29 20.92 24.61
C GLY A 487 -3.95 19.88 23.67
N ARG A 488 -3.25 19.47 22.60
CA ARG A 488 -3.64 18.43 21.62
C ARG A 488 -2.43 17.58 21.17
N LEU A 489 -1.33 17.59 21.92
CA LEU A 489 -0.22 16.66 21.73
C LEU A 489 -0.65 15.25 22.15
N GLY A 490 -0.16 14.21 21.47
CA GLY A 490 -0.57 12.84 21.76
C GLY A 490 -2.04 12.55 21.48
N ASN A 491 -2.67 13.24 20.51
CA ASN A 491 -4.10 13.05 20.22
C ASN A 491 -4.35 11.71 19.51
N GLY A 492 -4.63 10.67 20.29
CA GLY A 492 -5.02 9.33 19.84
C GLY A 492 -6.54 9.12 19.99
N VAL A 493 -7.22 8.72 18.92
CA VAL A 493 -8.68 8.53 18.95
C VAL A 493 -9.07 7.36 19.85
N GLY A 494 -9.43 7.65 21.10
CA GLY A 494 -9.74 6.65 22.12
C GLY A 494 -8.51 5.99 22.76
N LEU A 495 -7.33 6.59 22.62
CA LEU A 495 -6.10 6.11 23.20
C LEU A 495 -5.51 7.16 24.14
N ASP A 496 -5.11 6.76 25.34
CA ASP A 496 -4.19 7.53 26.16
C ASP A 496 -2.78 7.33 25.59
N THR A 497 -2.44 8.15 24.60
CA THR A 497 -1.17 8.04 23.87
C THR A 497 0.04 8.29 24.79
N PRO A 498 0.04 9.28 25.72
CA PRO A 498 1.14 9.46 26.67
C PRO A 498 1.34 8.25 27.58
N ALA A 499 0.30 7.75 28.26
CA ALA A 499 0.42 6.58 29.13
C ALA A 499 0.82 5.32 28.33
N GLY A 500 0.18 5.08 27.18
CA GLY A 500 0.54 3.96 26.30
C GLY A 500 1.97 4.04 25.75
N THR A 501 2.51 5.24 25.56
CA THR A 501 3.94 5.42 25.18
C THR A 501 4.87 5.08 26.35
N VAL A 502 4.49 5.41 27.59
CA VAL A 502 5.24 5.03 28.79
C VAL A 502 5.20 3.51 29.03
N GLU A 503 4.06 2.84 28.83
CA GLU A 503 4.01 1.37 28.91
C GLU A 503 4.85 0.69 27.82
N VAL A 504 4.88 1.22 26.59
CA VAL A 504 5.80 0.74 25.54
C VAL A 504 7.25 0.92 25.95
N LEU A 505 7.63 2.07 26.52
CA LEU A 505 9.00 2.31 27.02
C LEU A 505 9.38 1.35 28.16
N ARG A 506 8.45 1.07 29.09
CA ARG A 506 8.66 0.10 30.18
C ARG A 506 8.81 -1.33 29.66
N ALA A 507 7.97 -1.75 28.71
CA ALA A 507 8.08 -3.05 28.05
C ALA A 507 9.41 -3.19 27.30
N MET A 508 9.84 -2.15 26.56
CA MET A 508 11.13 -2.13 25.89
C MET A 508 12.32 -2.19 26.88
N ALA A 509 12.22 -1.55 28.04
CA ALA A 509 13.25 -1.67 29.08
C ALA A 509 13.32 -3.11 29.65
N ALA A 510 12.17 -3.77 29.85
CA ALA A 510 12.10 -5.16 30.29
C ALA A 510 12.66 -6.15 29.24
N ASP A 511 12.43 -5.89 27.95
CA ASP A 511 12.98 -6.63 26.81
C ASP A 511 14.48 -6.32 26.53
N GLY A 512 15.12 -5.47 27.35
CA GLY A 512 16.55 -5.20 27.28
C GLY A 512 16.98 -4.21 26.18
N TYR A 513 16.08 -3.34 25.71
CA TYR A 513 16.46 -2.20 24.88
C TYR A 513 17.24 -1.16 25.71
N ALA A 514 18.29 -0.58 25.14
CA ALA A 514 19.08 0.43 25.84
C ALA A 514 18.31 1.75 25.94
N LEU A 515 17.87 2.08 27.15
CA LEU A 515 17.05 3.25 27.49
C LEU A 515 17.70 4.01 28.65
N ASP A 516 17.59 5.34 28.61
CA ASP A 516 17.94 6.20 29.75
C ASP A 516 16.80 6.21 30.79
N ALA A 517 16.90 7.06 31.82
CA ALA A 517 15.87 7.22 32.85
C ALA A 517 14.49 7.53 32.23
N LEU A 518 13.53 6.64 32.44
CA LEU A 518 12.18 6.77 31.91
C LEU A 518 11.35 7.81 32.68
N PRO A 519 10.42 8.52 32.02
CA PRO A 519 9.37 9.28 32.70
C PRO A 519 8.54 8.40 33.63
N ALA A 520 8.11 8.95 34.77
CA ALA A 520 7.32 8.21 35.75
C ALA A 520 5.97 7.76 35.19
N ASP A 521 5.31 8.64 34.44
CA ASP A 521 3.95 8.52 33.91
C ASP A 521 3.78 9.37 32.64
N GLY A 522 2.56 9.36 32.07
CA GLY A 522 2.23 10.12 30.86
C GLY A 522 2.33 11.64 31.02
N ASP A 523 2.02 12.19 32.19
CA ASP A 523 2.12 13.62 32.47
C ASP A 523 3.59 14.08 32.54
N ALA A 524 4.45 13.27 33.18
CA ALA A 524 5.90 13.48 33.21
C ALA A 524 6.51 13.41 31.79
N LEU A 525 6.05 12.47 30.95
CA LEU A 525 6.46 12.39 29.54
C LEU A 525 6.02 13.65 28.77
N MET A 526 4.78 14.10 28.96
CA MET A 526 4.27 15.29 28.28
C MET A 526 4.96 16.58 28.73
N ALA A 527 5.20 16.76 30.02
CA ALA A 527 5.97 17.89 30.54
C ALA A 527 7.40 17.92 29.99
N TYR A 528 8.07 16.75 29.93
CA TYR A 528 9.41 16.62 29.34
C TYR A 528 9.41 17.03 27.86
N LEU A 529 8.47 16.54 27.05
CA LEU A 529 8.37 16.89 25.64
C LEU A 529 7.99 18.36 25.40
N MET A 530 7.09 18.94 26.21
CA MET A 530 6.65 20.33 26.09
C MET A 530 7.73 21.37 26.46
N ALA A 531 8.73 20.98 27.25
CA ALA A 531 9.93 21.82 27.47
C ALA A 531 10.81 21.93 26.21
N GLY A 532 10.67 20.99 25.25
CA GLY A 532 11.25 21.07 23.91
C GLY A 532 10.33 21.75 22.88
N PRO A 533 10.82 22.01 21.65
CA PRO A 533 10.02 22.63 20.60
C PRO A 533 8.79 21.78 20.23
N THR A 534 7.67 22.44 19.94
CA THR A 534 6.43 21.82 19.42
C THR A 534 5.88 22.60 18.23
N ASN A 535 4.82 22.09 17.59
CA ASN A 535 4.13 22.76 16.49
C ASN A 535 3.49 24.12 16.86
N ALA A 536 3.41 24.45 18.15
CA ALA A 536 2.87 25.73 18.64
C ALA A 536 3.97 26.77 18.93
N ALA A 537 5.15 26.36 19.41
CA ALA A 537 6.29 27.23 19.64
C ALA A 537 7.63 26.46 19.71
N ALA A 538 8.69 27.10 19.20
CA ALA A 538 10.08 26.66 19.36
C ALA A 538 10.95 27.68 20.14
N ASP A 539 10.63 28.98 20.08
CA ASP A 539 11.38 30.03 20.78
C ASP A 539 11.36 29.85 22.31
N GLY A 540 12.49 30.15 22.96
CA GLY A 540 12.71 29.99 24.39
C GLY A 540 12.70 28.56 24.94
N ARG A 541 12.71 27.52 24.08
CA ARG A 541 12.61 26.10 24.48
C ARG A 541 13.94 25.33 24.41
N GLU A 542 13.96 24.14 25.00
CA GLU A 542 15.14 23.29 25.11
C GLU A 542 15.42 22.49 23.82
N PHE A 543 16.50 22.81 23.12
CA PHE A 543 16.89 22.13 21.87
C PHE A 543 17.74 20.90 22.14
N ARG A 544 17.09 19.75 22.38
CA ARG A 544 17.76 18.48 22.68
C ARG A 544 18.31 17.76 21.45
N GLU A 545 17.52 17.70 20.38
CA GLU A 545 17.92 17.06 19.12
C GLU A 545 17.85 18.05 17.96
N THR A 546 18.87 18.04 17.11
CA THR A 546 19.03 19.02 16.02
C THR A 546 19.64 18.38 14.78
N LEU A 547 19.32 18.93 13.60
CA LEU A 547 19.95 18.60 12.31
C LEU A 547 20.60 19.87 11.74
N SER A 548 21.88 19.82 11.38
CA SER A 548 22.57 20.97 10.77
C SER A 548 21.99 21.34 9.41
N ALA A 549 22.10 22.62 9.01
CA ALA A 549 21.71 23.05 7.66
C ALA A 549 22.38 22.20 6.56
N SER A 550 23.67 21.88 6.68
CA SER A 550 24.40 21.03 5.73
C SER A 550 23.89 19.59 5.68
N GLY A 551 23.53 19.00 6.83
CA GLY A 551 22.92 17.67 6.89
C GLY A 551 21.53 17.65 6.24
N TYR A 552 20.73 18.69 6.48
CA TYR A 552 19.43 18.85 5.85
C TYR A 552 19.53 19.05 4.33
N ILE A 553 20.41 19.93 3.86
CA ILE A 553 20.61 20.21 2.43
C ILE A 553 21.05 18.92 1.72
N SER A 554 22.02 18.18 2.27
CA SER A 554 22.47 16.90 1.71
C SER A 554 21.35 15.85 1.64
N PHE A 555 20.42 15.83 2.61
CA PHE A 555 19.20 15.01 2.52
C PHE A 555 18.26 15.49 1.40
N PHE A 556 18.01 16.79 1.32
CA PHE A 556 17.04 17.41 0.41
C PHE A 556 17.48 17.29 -1.06
N GLU A 557 18.76 17.53 -1.36
CA GLU A 557 19.36 17.38 -2.69
C GLU A 557 19.32 15.92 -3.20
N ASN A 558 19.20 14.94 -2.30
CA ASN A 558 19.02 13.52 -2.63
C ASN A 558 17.54 13.10 -2.84
N LEU A 559 16.58 14.01 -2.71
CA LEU A 559 15.17 13.77 -3.07
C LEU A 559 14.95 13.96 -4.58
N PRO A 560 13.88 13.41 -5.19
CA PRO A 560 13.58 13.65 -6.60
C PRO A 560 13.42 15.13 -6.90
N GLU A 561 13.91 15.60 -8.05
CA GLU A 561 13.94 17.04 -8.41
C GLU A 561 12.58 17.72 -8.25
N LYS A 562 11.48 17.05 -8.67
CA LYS A 562 10.11 17.57 -8.50
C LYS A 562 9.76 17.86 -7.03
N VAL A 563 10.19 17.01 -6.09
CA VAL A 563 9.96 17.20 -4.65
C VAL A 563 10.76 18.41 -4.14
N GLN A 564 11.99 18.59 -4.62
CA GLN A 564 12.79 19.78 -4.29
C GLN A 564 12.13 21.06 -4.82
N GLN A 565 11.72 21.06 -6.10
CA GLN A 565 11.07 22.19 -6.77
C GLN A 565 9.75 22.56 -6.08
N ASP A 566 8.84 21.61 -5.88
CA ASP A 566 7.53 21.82 -5.24
C ASP A 566 7.67 22.44 -3.83
N VAL A 567 8.58 21.89 -3.00
CA VAL A 567 8.78 22.33 -1.61
C VAL A 567 9.42 23.72 -1.56
N THR A 568 10.46 23.96 -2.36
CA THR A 568 11.11 25.27 -2.49
C THR A 568 10.12 26.33 -3.00
N ALA A 569 9.26 25.97 -3.96
CA ALA A 569 8.25 26.88 -4.51
C ALA A 569 7.12 27.21 -3.52
N ARG A 570 6.78 26.31 -2.59
CA ARG A 570 5.75 26.58 -1.56
C ARG A 570 6.29 27.30 -0.33
N TRP A 571 7.49 26.95 0.12
CA TRP A 571 8.02 27.31 1.44
C TRP A 571 9.24 28.23 1.42
N GLY A 572 9.86 28.46 0.25
CA GLY A 572 11.03 29.33 0.11
C GLY A 572 12.34 28.59 0.35
N ALA A 573 13.18 29.11 1.23
CA ALA A 573 14.48 28.54 1.57
C ALA A 573 14.39 27.80 2.92
N PRO A 574 15.27 26.80 3.19
CA PRO A 574 15.26 26.07 4.47
C PRO A 574 15.35 26.98 5.70
N GLU A 575 16.02 28.12 5.58
CA GLU A 575 16.24 29.13 6.62
C GLU A 575 14.98 29.93 7.00
N THR A 576 13.88 29.83 6.23
CA THR A 576 12.60 30.50 6.55
C THR A 576 11.61 29.62 7.29
N ASP A 577 11.97 28.38 7.63
CA ASP A 577 11.11 27.45 8.37
C ASP A 577 11.07 27.79 9.88
N PRO A 578 9.90 27.73 10.56
CA PRO A 578 9.80 28.04 11.99
C PRO A 578 10.63 27.15 12.94
N PHE A 579 11.10 25.98 12.49
CA PHE A 579 12.02 25.13 13.25
C PHE A 579 13.50 25.43 12.96
N PHE A 580 13.84 26.31 12.02
CA PHE A 580 15.22 26.66 11.69
C PHE A 580 15.72 27.80 12.59
N LEU A 581 16.68 27.50 13.45
CA LEU A 581 17.25 28.41 14.46
C LEU A 581 18.78 28.21 14.52
N ASP A 582 19.55 29.29 14.57
CA ASP A 582 21.03 29.27 14.68
C ASP A 582 21.75 28.33 13.69
N GLY A 583 21.30 28.28 12.42
CA GLY A 583 21.95 27.49 11.36
C GLY A 583 21.63 25.99 11.35
N ARG A 584 20.55 25.58 12.03
CA ARG A 584 20.13 24.18 12.22
C ARG A 584 18.63 24.09 12.44
N PHE A 585 18.05 22.91 12.21
CA PHE A 585 16.69 22.61 12.63
C PHE A 585 16.68 22.16 14.09
N ALA A 586 15.89 22.83 14.92
CA ALA A 586 15.53 22.39 16.27
C ALA A 586 14.35 21.42 16.17
N LEU A 587 14.56 20.15 16.56
CA LEU A 587 13.58 19.09 16.26
C LEU A 587 12.69 18.79 17.49
N PRO A 588 11.38 18.54 17.29
CA PRO A 588 10.45 18.09 18.34
C PRO A 588 10.68 16.62 18.72
N LEU A 589 11.92 16.29 19.12
CA LEU A 589 12.42 14.97 19.47
C LEU A 589 13.20 15.04 20.79
N SER A 590 13.18 13.96 21.57
CA SER A 590 13.97 13.80 22.79
C SER A 590 14.44 12.36 22.90
N ARG A 591 15.73 12.18 23.19
CA ARG A 591 16.37 10.87 23.26
C ARG A 591 16.30 10.28 24.67
N LEU A 592 16.11 8.97 24.71
CA LEU A 592 16.23 8.09 25.87
C LEU A 592 17.08 6.89 25.41
N GLY A 593 18.41 7.01 25.49
CA GLY A 593 19.37 6.00 25.05
C GLY A 593 19.30 5.73 23.54
N ASN A 594 18.97 4.49 23.16
CA ASN A 594 18.73 4.07 21.78
C ASN A 594 17.28 4.28 21.31
N VAL A 595 16.39 4.87 22.13
CA VAL A 595 15.04 5.26 21.71
C VAL A 595 14.95 6.78 21.60
N VAL A 596 14.18 7.30 20.66
CA VAL A 596 13.75 8.71 20.64
C VAL A 596 12.23 8.78 20.71
N VAL A 597 11.71 9.72 21.51
CA VAL A 597 10.28 10.05 21.57
C VAL A 597 10.08 11.45 20.98
N GLY A 598 9.04 11.66 20.20
CA GLY A 598 8.81 12.97 19.57
C GLY A 598 7.38 13.25 19.17
N ILE A 599 7.13 14.51 18.86
CA ILE A 599 5.86 15.01 18.34
C ILE A 599 5.97 15.11 16.83
N GLN A 600 5.03 14.54 16.09
CA GLN A 600 5.01 14.65 14.64
C GLN A 600 4.88 16.13 14.20
N PRO A 601 5.76 16.63 13.32
CA PRO A 601 5.64 17.99 12.82
C PRO A 601 4.33 18.25 12.08
N ALA A 602 3.90 19.50 12.07
CA ALA A 602 2.73 19.95 11.34
C ALA A 602 2.96 19.94 9.82
N ARG A 603 1.92 19.58 9.05
CA ARG A 603 1.94 19.62 7.57
C ARG A 603 2.07 21.04 6.97
N GLY A 604 2.06 22.10 7.79
CA GLY A 604 2.31 23.49 7.36
C GLY A 604 1.08 24.41 7.30
N TYR A 605 -0.14 23.90 7.45
CA TYR A 605 -1.39 24.70 7.46
C TYR A 605 -1.41 25.84 8.49
N ASN A 606 -0.60 25.76 9.56
CA ASN A 606 -0.44 26.78 10.59
C ASN A 606 0.62 27.84 10.27
N ILE A 607 1.52 27.61 9.31
CA ILE A 607 2.63 28.52 8.96
C ILE A 607 2.10 29.69 8.12
N ASP A 608 1.26 29.38 7.12
CA ASP A 608 0.55 30.35 6.29
C ASP A 608 -0.91 29.91 6.12
N PRO A 609 -1.80 30.18 7.09
CA PRO A 609 -3.20 29.75 7.00
C PRO A 609 -3.99 30.40 5.86
N LYS A 610 -3.50 31.52 5.30
CA LYS A 610 -4.26 32.34 4.33
C LYS A 610 -4.17 31.77 2.92
N GLU A 611 -2.97 31.55 2.40
CA GLU A 611 -2.85 30.95 1.06
C GLU A 611 -3.22 29.46 1.09
N THR A 612 -2.93 28.79 2.20
CA THR A 612 -3.12 27.33 2.33
C THR A 612 -4.57 26.90 2.53
N TYR A 613 -5.50 27.81 2.83
CA TYR A 613 -6.92 27.49 3.07
C TYR A 613 -7.60 26.76 1.89
N HIS A 614 -7.05 26.89 0.68
CA HIS A 614 -7.55 26.25 -0.54
C HIS A 614 -6.61 25.18 -1.13
N SER A 615 -5.59 24.72 -0.38
CA SER A 615 -4.57 23.76 -0.83
C SER A 615 -4.74 22.36 -0.19
N PRO A 616 -5.53 21.44 -0.78
CA PRO A 616 -5.65 20.06 -0.28
C PRO A 616 -4.37 19.23 -0.51
N ASP A 617 -3.60 19.62 -1.51
CA ASP A 617 -2.35 19.04 -1.99
C ASP A 617 -1.09 19.66 -1.37
N LEU A 618 -1.23 20.36 -0.22
CA LEU A 618 -0.12 20.99 0.49
C LEU A 618 1.05 20.03 0.74
N VAL A 619 2.23 20.41 0.24
CA VAL A 619 3.50 19.71 0.42
C VAL A 619 4.11 20.02 1.79
N PRO A 620 4.83 19.07 2.44
CA PRO A 620 5.40 19.26 3.76
C PRO A 620 6.47 20.36 3.79
N PRO A 621 6.59 21.14 4.88
CA PRO A 621 7.62 22.17 5.05
C PRO A 621 9.01 21.58 5.36
N HIS A 622 10.05 22.43 5.34
CA HIS A 622 11.43 21.98 5.50
C HIS A 622 11.69 21.32 6.87
N GLY A 623 11.12 21.83 7.95
CA GLY A 623 11.23 21.25 9.30
C GLY A 623 10.58 19.86 9.42
N TYR A 624 9.50 19.61 8.65
CA TYR A 624 8.90 18.28 8.54
C TYR A 624 9.85 17.29 7.86
N LEU A 625 10.49 17.72 6.78
CA LEU A 625 11.52 16.93 6.09
C LEU A 625 12.75 16.71 6.98
N ALA A 626 13.21 17.73 7.73
CA ALA A 626 14.36 17.68 8.62
C ALA A 626 14.18 16.67 9.76
N PHE A 627 12.99 16.61 10.35
CA PHE A 627 12.64 15.62 11.38
C PHE A 627 12.83 14.17 10.87
N TYR A 628 12.30 13.84 9.70
CA TYR A 628 12.46 12.49 9.15
C TYR A 628 13.84 12.24 8.53
N ALA A 629 14.53 13.28 8.04
CA ALA A 629 15.93 13.19 7.63
C ALA A 629 16.83 12.77 8.81
N TYR A 630 16.67 13.44 9.95
CA TYR A 630 17.34 13.08 11.21
C TYR A 630 17.05 11.62 11.61
N LEU A 631 15.78 11.19 11.59
CA LEU A 631 15.41 9.81 11.94
C LEU A 631 16.04 8.78 10.98
N ARG A 632 16.11 9.08 9.68
CA ARG A 632 16.67 8.20 8.63
C ARG A 632 18.19 8.14 8.61
N GLN A 633 18.89 9.24 8.90
CA GLN A 633 20.33 9.37 8.68
C GLN A 633 21.13 9.54 9.98
N GLN A 634 20.81 10.56 10.79
CA GLN A 634 21.61 10.94 11.97
C GLN A 634 21.35 10.03 13.18
N PHE A 635 20.07 9.78 13.50
CA PHE A 635 19.69 8.73 14.44
C PHE A 635 19.75 7.35 13.77
N GLY A 636 19.43 7.28 12.47
CA GLY A 636 19.50 6.05 11.68
C GLY A 636 18.68 4.92 12.30
N ALA A 637 17.38 5.17 12.49
CA ALA A 637 16.41 4.27 13.09
C ALA A 637 16.35 2.91 12.38
N HIS A 638 16.07 1.86 13.14
CA HIS A 638 15.77 0.52 12.63
C HIS A 638 14.25 0.28 12.52
N ALA A 639 13.47 0.98 13.35
CA ALA A 639 12.01 1.05 13.25
C ALA A 639 11.48 2.43 13.68
N VAL A 640 10.33 2.81 13.13
CA VAL A 640 9.52 3.93 13.62
C VAL A 640 8.16 3.39 14.05
N ILE A 641 7.68 3.84 15.20
CA ILE A 641 6.36 3.50 15.75
C ILE A 641 5.54 4.78 15.83
N HIS A 642 4.46 4.88 15.05
CA HIS A 642 3.50 5.98 15.17
C HIS A 642 2.45 5.60 16.22
N MET A 643 2.37 6.38 17.30
CA MET A 643 1.54 6.06 18.47
C MET A 643 0.12 6.62 18.30
N GLY A 644 -0.83 5.75 17.95
CA GLY A 644 -2.27 6.04 17.94
C GLY A 644 -2.80 6.68 16.66
N LYS A 645 -4.07 6.40 16.34
CA LYS A 645 -4.82 7.08 15.27
C LYS A 645 -4.93 8.59 15.57
N HIS A 646 -4.55 9.53 14.72
CA HIS A 646 -3.91 9.42 13.39
C HIS A 646 -2.71 10.37 13.28
N GLY A 647 -1.64 9.90 12.64
CA GLY A 647 -0.58 10.73 12.09
C GLY A 647 -1.03 11.49 10.83
N ASN A 648 -0.11 12.26 10.26
CA ASN A 648 -0.33 13.07 9.06
C ASN A 648 0.59 12.71 7.87
N LEU A 649 1.38 11.63 8.00
CA LEU A 649 2.43 11.21 7.05
C LEU A 649 1.84 10.46 5.85
N GLU A 650 0.99 9.48 6.16
CA GLU A 650 0.19 8.72 5.21
C GLU A 650 -0.75 9.62 4.40
N TRP A 651 -1.12 10.79 4.93
CA TRP A 651 -1.99 11.78 4.28
C TRP A 651 -1.26 12.86 3.48
N LEU A 652 0.08 12.83 3.39
CA LEU A 652 0.84 13.73 2.52
C LEU A 652 0.54 13.46 1.02
N PRO A 653 0.71 14.43 0.10
CA PRO A 653 0.29 14.31 -1.29
C PRO A 653 0.94 13.14 -2.05
N GLY A 654 0.23 12.60 -3.05
CA GLY A 654 0.71 11.48 -3.89
C GLY A 654 -0.31 10.36 -4.07
N LYS A 655 0.09 9.34 -4.84
CA LYS A 655 -0.76 8.21 -5.30
C LYS A 655 -1.47 7.48 -4.16
N ALA A 656 -2.71 7.02 -4.37
CA ALA A 656 -3.50 6.34 -3.34
C ALA A 656 -2.81 5.08 -2.77
N LEU A 657 -2.14 4.30 -3.63
CA LEU A 657 -1.29 3.18 -3.24
C LEU A 657 -0.18 2.94 -4.27
N ALA A 658 0.76 2.05 -3.96
CA ALA A 658 1.91 1.69 -4.82
C ALA A 658 2.68 2.95 -5.31
N LEU A 659 3.25 3.68 -4.35
CA LEU A 659 3.84 5.01 -4.54
C LEU A 659 5.01 5.05 -5.53
N SER A 660 5.20 6.22 -6.16
CA SER A 660 6.44 6.63 -6.84
C SER A 660 7.37 7.36 -5.86
N GLU A 661 8.65 7.55 -6.22
CA GLU A 661 9.57 8.38 -5.42
C GLU A 661 9.09 9.83 -5.25
N THR A 662 8.30 10.33 -6.19
CA THR A 662 7.66 11.66 -6.18
C THR A 662 6.42 11.76 -5.28
N CYS A 663 6.02 10.69 -4.58
CA CYS A 663 4.96 10.74 -3.58
C CYS A 663 5.54 11.11 -2.22
N TYR A 664 4.97 12.12 -1.56
CA TYR A 664 5.52 12.68 -0.32
C TYR A 664 5.64 11.72 0.86
N PRO A 665 4.71 10.77 1.11
CA PRO A 665 4.91 9.77 2.16
C PRO A 665 6.21 8.95 1.95
N GLU A 666 6.56 8.65 0.69
CA GLU A 666 7.80 7.95 0.36
C GLU A 666 9.02 8.87 0.42
N ALA A 667 8.96 10.05 -0.19
CA ALA A 667 10.07 10.99 -0.22
C ALA A 667 10.53 11.36 1.21
N VAL A 668 9.58 11.57 2.13
CA VAL A 668 9.86 11.90 3.54
C VAL A 668 10.30 10.67 4.34
N PHE A 669 9.52 9.59 4.35
CA PHE A 669 9.76 8.45 5.27
C PHE A 669 10.79 7.45 4.76
N GLY A 670 10.87 7.26 3.45
CA GLY A 670 11.73 6.27 2.82
C GLY A 670 11.35 4.82 3.16
N PRO A 671 12.28 3.87 2.96
CA PRO A 671 12.06 2.43 3.14
C PRO A 671 12.35 1.97 4.58
N LEU A 672 11.78 2.65 5.59
CA LEU A 672 11.92 2.25 6.99
C LEU A 672 10.83 1.24 7.42
N PRO A 673 11.12 0.30 8.32
CA PRO A 673 10.12 -0.47 9.05
C PRO A 673 9.22 0.46 9.88
N HIS A 674 7.91 0.34 9.68
CA HIS A 674 6.89 1.16 10.32
C HIS A 674 5.91 0.27 11.09
N LEU A 675 5.82 0.49 12.39
CA LEU A 675 4.83 -0.14 13.29
C LEU A 675 3.80 0.92 13.69
N TYR A 676 2.55 0.54 13.92
CA TYR A 676 1.49 1.53 14.13
C TYR A 676 0.36 0.96 15.01
N PRO A 677 0.40 1.17 16.34
CA PRO A 677 -0.74 1.01 17.22
C PRO A 677 -1.97 1.80 16.72
N PHE A 678 -3.04 1.10 16.37
CA PHE A 678 -4.23 1.69 15.73
C PHE A 678 -5.52 1.10 16.32
N ILE A 679 -6.60 1.87 16.39
CA ILE A 679 -7.84 1.43 17.02
C ILE A 679 -8.58 0.40 16.15
N VAL A 680 -8.93 -0.75 16.74
CA VAL A 680 -9.52 -1.91 16.02
C VAL A 680 -10.81 -1.60 15.27
N ASN A 681 -11.58 -0.60 15.71
CA ASN A 681 -12.86 -0.22 15.09
C ASN A 681 -12.74 0.81 13.95
N ASP A 682 -11.54 1.22 13.55
CA ASP A 682 -11.30 1.96 12.31
C ASP A 682 -10.29 1.27 11.37
N PRO A 683 -10.72 0.22 10.65
CA PRO A 683 -9.92 -0.40 9.60
C PRO A 683 -9.73 0.51 8.38
N GLY A 684 -10.51 1.59 8.23
CA GLY A 684 -10.49 2.45 7.05
C GLY A 684 -9.20 3.26 6.95
N GLU A 685 -8.88 4.03 8.00
CA GLU A 685 -7.65 4.84 8.02
C GLU A 685 -6.41 3.99 8.29
N GLY A 686 -6.52 2.92 9.09
CA GLY A 686 -5.41 1.96 9.26
C GLY A 686 -4.98 1.34 7.93
N THR A 687 -5.93 1.07 7.02
CA THR A 687 -5.64 0.60 5.66
C THR A 687 -4.92 1.64 4.80
N GLN A 688 -5.18 2.94 4.99
CA GLN A 688 -4.45 4.02 4.32
C GLN A 688 -2.96 4.02 4.70
N ALA A 689 -2.67 3.87 6.00
CA ALA A 689 -1.29 3.74 6.48
C ALA A 689 -0.60 2.51 5.89
N LYS A 690 -1.23 1.31 5.93
CA LYS A 690 -0.69 0.08 5.32
C LYS A 690 -0.26 0.28 3.87
N ARG A 691 -1.08 0.97 3.06
CA ARG A 691 -0.90 1.08 1.61
C ARG A 691 -0.04 2.26 1.14
N ARG A 692 0.15 3.30 1.97
CA ARG A 692 0.97 4.48 1.64
C ARG A 692 2.31 4.53 2.38
N THR A 693 2.41 4.02 3.60
CA THR A 693 3.66 4.03 4.40
C THR A 693 4.21 2.64 4.69
N SER A 694 3.60 1.59 4.14
CA SER A 694 4.01 0.18 4.37
C SER A 694 4.01 -0.20 5.86
N SER A 695 3.07 0.34 6.64
CA SER A 695 2.95 0.10 8.08
C SER A 695 2.41 -1.28 8.43
N VAL A 696 2.99 -1.91 9.45
CA VAL A 696 2.36 -2.98 10.22
C VAL A 696 1.41 -2.32 11.22
N ILE A 697 0.11 -2.46 11.00
CA ILE A 697 -0.89 -2.10 12.01
C ILE A 697 -0.83 -3.14 13.13
N ILE A 698 -0.77 -2.66 14.37
CA ILE A 698 -0.98 -3.46 15.58
C ILE A 698 -2.28 -2.94 16.17
N ASP A 699 -3.34 -3.74 16.15
CA ASP A 699 -4.65 -3.28 16.59
C ASP A 699 -4.74 -3.22 18.12
N HIS A 700 -5.44 -2.19 18.61
CA HIS A 700 -5.68 -1.98 20.04
C HIS A 700 -7.18 -1.87 20.33
N LEU A 701 -7.53 -2.20 21.57
CA LEU A 701 -8.92 -2.19 22.03
C LEU A 701 -9.51 -0.77 21.96
N THR A 702 -10.83 -0.67 21.81
CA THR A 702 -11.52 0.59 22.03
C THR A 702 -11.42 1.01 23.50
N PRO A 703 -11.67 2.29 23.84
CA PRO A 703 -12.01 2.66 25.21
C PRO A 703 -13.06 1.71 25.81
N PRO A 704 -13.00 1.45 27.13
CA PRO A 704 -14.09 0.78 27.84
C PRO A 704 -15.42 1.50 27.60
N LEU A 705 -16.48 0.72 27.46
CA LEU A 705 -17.83 1.24 27.28
C LEU A 705 -18.64 1.05 28.56
N THR A 706 -19.47 2.03 28.89
CA THR A 706 -20.47 1.95 29.97
C THR A 706 -21.77 2.61 29.53
N ARG A 707 -22.83 2.52 30.36
CA ARG A 707 -24.10 3.23 30.13
C ARG A 707 -23.95 4.70 30.50
N ALA A 708 -24.67 5.57 29.80
CA ALA A 708 -24.72 6.99 30.15
C ALA A 708 -25.33 7.23 31.54
N GLU A 709 -26.36 6.44 31.89
CA GLU A 709 -27.17 6.58 33.12
C GLU A 709 -27.85 7.97 33.28
N SER A 710 -28.75 8.09 34.25
CA SER A 710 -29.45 9.34 34.56
C SER A 710 -28.68 10.15 35.62
N TYR A 711 -28.41 11.43 35.34
CA TYR A 711 -27.73 12.33 36.27
C TYR A 711 -28.34 13.74 36.28
N GLY A 712 -28.13 14.46 37.38
CA GLY A 712 -28.71 15.80 37.57
C GLY A 712 -30.25 15.79 37.41
N PRO A 713 -30.84 16.80 36.76
CA PRO A 713 -32.29 16.89 36.57
C PRO A 713 -32.93 15.69 35.86
N LEU A 714 -32.18 14.95 35.03
CA LEU A 714 -32.70 13.73 34.37
C LEU A 714 -33.03 12.62 35.38
N LYS A 715 -32.33 12.58 36.52
CA LYS A 715 -32.61 11.63 37.60
C LYS A 715 -33.83 12.05 38.42
N ASP A 716 -34.00 13.34 38.66
CA ASP A 716 -35.19 13.87 39.35
C ASP A 716 -36.44 13.70 38.47
N LEU A 717 -36.27 13.84 37.15
CA LEU A 717 -37.28 13.58 36.13
C LEU A 717 -37.66 12.09 36.02
N GLU A 718 -36.68 11.19 36.02
CA GLU A 718 -36.91 9.74 36.06
C GLU A 718 -37.74 9.36 37.31
N ALA A 719 -37.39 9.87 38.48
CA ALA A 719 -38.14 9.62 39.71
C ALA A 719 -39.60 10.16 39.67
N LEU A 720 -39.85 11.26 38.97
CA LEU A 720 -41.22 11.77 38.73
C LEU A 720 -42.01 10.89 37.76
N VAL A 721 -41.36 10.29 36.76
CA VAL A 721 -41.97 9.36 35.79
C VAL A 721 -42.28 8.01 36.46
N ASP A 722 -41.37 7.48 37.28
CA ASP A 722 -41.62 6.29 38.12
C ASP A 722 -42.84 6.51 39.04
N GLU A 723 -42.88 7.63 39.78
CA GLU A 723 -44.01 7.94 40.67
C GLU A 723 -45.33 8.13 39.90
N TYR A 724 -45.26 8.61 38.65
CA TYR A 724 -46.43 8.74 37.77
C TYR A 724 -47.00 7.37 37.38
N TYR A 725 -46.14 6.40 37.06
CA TYR A 725 -46.59 5.03 36.77
C TYR A 725 -47.07 4.28 38.02
N GLU A 726 -46.47 4.50 39.20
CA GLU A 726 -47.02 3.99 40.47
C GLU A 726 -48.42 4.58 40.77
N ALA A 727 -48.58 5.89 40.63
CA ALA A 727 -49.84 6.58 40.88
C ALA A 727 -50.97 6.16 39.92
N ALA A 728 -50.62 5.68 38.71
CA ALA A 728 -51.58 5.30 37.66
C ALA A 728 -52.56 4.19 38.09
N GLY A 729 -52.15 3.34 39.04
CA GLY A 729 -53.01 2.28 39.58
C GLY A 729 -54.01 2.72 40.66
N GLY A 730 -53.90 3.94 41.22
CA GLY A 730 -54.62 4.26 42.46
C GLY A 730 -54.95 5.72 42.79
N ASP A 731 -54.23 6.73 42.28
CA ASP A 731 -54.51 8.15 42.61
C ASP A 731 -54.58 9.07 41.36
N PRO A 732 -55.78 9.25 40.79
CA PRO A 732 -56.02 10.21 39.70
C PRO A 732 -55.76 11.68 40.03
N ARG A 733 -55.67 12.08 41.30
CA ARG A 733 -55.32 13.45 41.70
C ARG A 733 -53.81 13.64 41.69
N ARG A 734 -53.05 12.65 42.21
CA ARG A 734 -51.59 12.66 42.17
C ARG A 734 -51.08 12.62 40.74
N LEU A 735 -51.66 11.77 39.88
CA LEU A 735 -51.39 11.72 38.44
C LEU A 735 -51.41 13.11 37.77
N LYS A 736 -52.47 13.90 37.98
CA LYS A 736 -52.60 15.23 37.34
C LYS A 736 -51.54 16.23 37.82
N LEU A 737 -51.08 16.11 39.06
CA LEU A 737 -49.99 16.93 39.57
C LEU A 737 -48.65 16.49 38.96
N LEU A 738 -48.37 15.18 38.93
CA LEU A 738 -47.14 14.63 38.37
C LEU A 738 -47.00 14.91 36.87
N LYS A 739 -48.05 14.73 36.05
CA LYS A 739 -48.03 15.12 34.62
C LYS A 739 -47.52 16.56 34.43
N LYS A 740 -48.02 17.50 35.23
CA LYS A 740 -47.59 18.91 35.16
C LYS A 740 -46.14 19.09 35.62
N GLN A 741 -45.74 18.47 36.74
CA GLN A 741 -44.37 18.58 37.25
C GLN A 741 -43.33 18.00 36.26
N ILE A 742 -43.66 16.88 35.60
CA ILE A 742 -42.84 16.28 34.55
C ILE A 742 -42.70 17.24 33.37
N LEU A 743 -43.80 17.74 32.81
CA LEU A 743 -43.78 18.62 31.63
C LEU A 743 -43.18 20.01 31.92
N ASP A 744 -43.42 20.57 33.11
CA ASP A 744 -42.76 21.81 33.57
C ASP A 744 -41.24 21.62 33.62
N LEU A 745 -40.75 20.51 34.20
CA LEU A 745 -39.32 20.21 34.33
C LEU A 745 -38.65 19.94 32.97
N VAL A 746 -39.31 19.18 32.09
CA VAL A 746 -38.87 18.90 30.71
C VAL A 746 -38.68 20.18 29.90
N ALA A 747 -39.58 21.15 30.06
CA ALA A 747 -39.48 22.46 29.41
C ALA A 747 -38.39 23.36 30.02
N ASP A 748 -38.20 23.32 31.35
CA ASP A 748 -37.18 24.13 32.05
C ASP A 748 -35.75 23.68 31.68
N ILE A 749 -35.52 22.37 31.53
CA ILE A 749 -34.22 21.81 31.12
C ILE A 749 -34.02 21.73 29.59
N GLY A 750 -35.04 22.09 28.80
CA GLY A 750 -34.99 22.10 27.32
C GLY A 750 -35.11 20.73 26.63
N LEU A 751 -35.42 19.67 27.39
CA LEU A 751 -35.57 18.30 26.87
C LEU A 751 -36.82 18.15 25.97
N ASP A 752 -37.74 19.11 26.00
CA ASP A 752 -38.88 19.21 25.08
C ASP A 752 -38.44 19.18 23.60
N GLN A 753 -37.39 19.90 23.28
CA GLN A 753 -36.83 20.00 21.93
C GLN A 753 -36.09 18.72 21.53
N ASP A 754 -35.30 18.14 22.44
CA ASP A 754 -34.50 16.94 22.16
C ASP A 754 -35.37 15.68 22.02
N ALA A 755 -36.43 15.55 22.83
CA ALA A 755 -37.45 14.48 22.71
C ALA A 755 -38.45 14.73 21.57
N GLY A 756 -38.37 15.87 20.87
CA GLY A 756 -39.24 16.22 19.75
C GLY A 756 -40.71 16.41 20.15
N ILE A 757 -40.96 16.94 21.34
CA ILE A 757 -42.29 17.23 21.88
C ILE A 757 -42.77 18.59 21.36
N ALA A 758 -43.95 18.66 20.74
CA ALA A 758 -44.50 19.92 20.24
C ALA A 758 -45.25 20.69 21.34
N ARG A 759 -45.25 22.03 21.26
CA ARG A 759 -45.86 22.93 22.27
C ARG A 759 -47.39 22.82 22.39
N ASP A 760 -48.03 22.21 21.40
CA ASP A 760 -49.46 21.93 21.31
C ASP A 760 -49.77 20.42 21.31
N GLU A 761 -48.78 19.58 21.64
CA GLU A 761 -48.94 18.13 21.72
C GLU A 761 -49.76 17.70 22.95
N ALA A 762 -50.51 16.60 22.81
CA ALA A 762 -51.29 16.06 23.91
C ALA A 762 -50.37 15.54 25.03
N GLU A 763 -50.71 15.83 26.29
CA GLU A 763 -49.91 15.45 27.48
C GLU A 763 -49.50 13.96 27.47
N GLU A 764 -50.36 13.08 26.96
CA GLU A 764 -50.13 11.63 26.95
C GLU A 764 -49.08 11.24 25.89
N THR A 765 -49.17 11.79 24.67
CA THR A 765 -48.17 11.60 23.62
C THR A 765 -46.84 12.25 23.97
N ALA A 766 -46.85 13.39 24.68
CA ALA A 766 -45.64 14.02 25.21
C ALA A 766 -44.93 13.12 26.24
N LEU A 767 -45.68 12.46 27.13
CA LEU A 767 -45.15 11.52 28.11
C LEU A 767 -44.66 10.22 27.46
N GLU A 768 -45.36 9.68 26.46
CA GLU A 768 -44.91 8.51 25.68
C GLU A 768 -43.57 8.78 24.94
N LYS A 769 -43.43 9.96 24.33
CA LYS A 769 -42.16 10.40 23.72
C LYS A 769 -41.04 10.54 24.75
N LEU A 770 -41.36 11.13 25.89
CA LEU A 770 -40.40 11.37 26.97
C LEU A 770 -39.85 10.07 27.54
N ASP A 771 -40.73 9.11 27.88
CA ASP A 771 -40.35 7.80 28.42
C ASP A 771 -39.41 7.04 27.46
N ALA A 772 -39.76 7.01 26.17
CA ALA A 772 -38.93 6.43 25.12
C ALA A 772 -37.56 7.13 25.02
N TYR A 773 -37.53 8.47 25.05
CA TYR A 773 -36.29 9.25 24.97
C TYR A 773 -35.39 9.06 26.19
N LEU A 774 -35.96 9.05 27.40
CA LEU A 774 -35.22 8.80 28.64
C LEU A 774 -34.64 7.38 28.66
N CYS A 775 -35.39 6.38 28.21
CA CYS A 775 -34.89 5.01 28.04
C CYS A 775 -33.71 4.94 27.06
N ASP A 776 -33.83 5.51 25.86
CA ASP A 776 -32.76 5.51 24.85
C ASP A 776 -31.51 6.28 25.32
N LEU A 777 -31.69 7.40 26.02
CA LEU A 777 -30.58 8.20 26.56
C LEU A 777 -29.84 7.45 27.67
N LYS A 778 -30.57 6.94 28.68
CA LYS A 778 -30.01 6.23 29.84
C LYS A 778 -29.21 4.99 29.43
N GLU A 779 -29.76 4.21 28.49
CA GLU A 779 -29.13 2.99 27.98
C GLU A 779 -28.09 3.24 26.88
N MET A 780 -27.84 4.49 26.48
CA MET A 780 -26.83 4.83 25.47
C MET A 780 -25.43 4.37 25.92
N GLN A 781 -24.66 3.80 25.00
CA GLN A 781 -23.30 3.34 25.28
C GLN A 781 -22.30 4.48 25.06
N ILE A 782 -21.61 4.90 26.12
CA ILE A 782 -20.58 5.94 26.10
C ILE A 782 -19.21 5.37 26.50
N ARG A 783 -18.16 6.17 26.33
CA ARG A 783 -16.77 5.78 26.66
C ARG A 783 -16.44 6.17 28.10
N ASP A 784 -16.04 5.21 28.92
CA ASP A 784 -15.63 5.42 30.32
C ASP A 784 -14.11 5.64 30.40
N GLY A 785 -13.66 6.76 29.81
CA GLY A 785 -12.23 7.10 29.69
C GLY A 785 -11.60 6.71 28.35
N LEU A 786 -10.35 6.23 28.39
CA LEU A 786 -9.49 5.90 27.24
C LEU A 786 -8.86 4.51 27.42
N HIS A 787 -8.41 3.90 26.33
CA HIS A 787 -7.58 2.69 26.39
C HIS A 787 -6.09 3.08 26.57
N ILE A 788 -5.34 2.33 27.38
CA ILE A 788 -3.88 2.42 27.48
C ILE A 788 -3.28 1.25 26.71
N PHE A 789 -2.42 1.53 25.72
CA PHE A 789 -1.89 0.48 24.84
C PHE A 789 -1.12 -0.58 25.64
N GLY A 790 -1.45 -1.85 25.40
CA GLY A 790 -0.88 -3.01 26.11
C GLY A 790 -1.61 -3.41 27.40
N LEU A 791 -2.52 -2.58 27.93
CA LEU A 791 -3.27 -2.88 29.17
C LEU A 791 -4.73 -3.27 28.87
N ALA A 792 -5.16 -4.42 29.40
CA ALA A 792 -6.57 -4.79 29.42
C ALA A 792 -7.33 -3.94 30.46
N PRO A 793 -8.63 -3.64 30.26
CA PRO A 793 -9.43 -3.04 31.31
C PRO A 793 -9.64 -4.02 32.47
N GLU A 794 -9.77 -3.50 33.68
CA GLU A 794 -10.02 -4.27 34.91
C GLU A 794 -11.25 -3.76 35.67
N GLY A 795 -11.68 -4.51 36.69
CA GLY A 795 -12.74 -4.08 37.64
C GLY A 795 -14.05 -3.68 36.97
N ARG A 796 -14.51 -2.43 37.23
CA ARG A 796 -15.72 -1.87 36.59
C ARG A 796 -15.57 -1.80 35.08
N LEU A 797 -14.46 -1.26 34.58
CA LEU A 797 -14.22 -1.04 33.14
C LEU A 797 -14.28 -2.35 32.34
N LEU A 798 -13.80 -3.45 32.91
CA LEU A 798 -13.94 -4.78 32.32
C LEU A 798 -15.38 -5.29 32.34
N THR A 799 -16.07 -5.08 33.47
CA THR A 799 -17.45 -5.54 33.69
C THR A 799 -18.41 -4.83 32.73
N ASP A 800 -18.36 -3.51 32.69
CA ASP A 800 -19.23 -2.66 31.87
C ASP A 800 -19.00 -2.93 30.38
N LEU A 801 -17.74 -3.03 29.94
CA LEU A 801 -17.41 -3.38 28.55
C LEU A 801 -17.88 -4.80 28.19
N THR A 802 -17.76 -5.77 29.11
CA THR A 802 -18.26 -7.14 28.89
C THR A 802 -19.78 -7.17 28.76
N VAL A 803 -20.50 -6.41 29.58
CA VAL A 803 -21.97 -6.25 29.48
C VAL A 803 -22.36 -5.56 28.18
N ALA A 804 -21.64 -4.50 27.77
CA ALA A 804 -21.86 -3.79 26.51
C ALA A 804 -21.70 -4.72 25.30
N LEU A 805 -20.62 -5.52 25.26
CA LEU A 805 -20.38 -6.51 24.20
C LEU A 805 -21.42 -7.64 24.20
N ALA A 806 -21.84 -8.12 25.38
CA ALA A 806 -22.84 -9.17 25.51
C ALA A 806 -24.30 -8.69 25.29
N ARG A 807 -24.53 -7.38 25.15
CA ARG A 807 -25.87 -6.79 24.90
C ARG A 807 -26.40 -7.07 23.50
N VAL A 808 -25.52 -7.27 22.53
CA VAL A 808 -25.85 -7.51 21.11
C VAL A 808 -25.75 -9.00 20.79
N PRO A 809 -26.70 -9.61 20.04
CA PRO A 809 -26.53 -10.99 19.57
C PRO A 809 -25.35 -11.11 18.60
N ARG A 810 -24.60 -12.21 18.70
CA ARG A 810 -23.51 -12.54 17.77
C ARG A 810 -24.03 -13.43 16.64
N ALA A 811 -23.32 -13.50 15.51
CA ALA A 811 -23.63 -14.39 14.39
C ALA A 811 -25.14 -14.44 14.01
N LEU A 812 -25.83 -15.55 14.30
CA LEU A 812 -27.27 -15.73 14.06
C LEU A 812 -28.16 -15.40 15.29
N GLY A 813 -27.57 -15.20 16.46
CA GLY A 813 -28.27 -14.89 17.70
C GLY A 813 -28.95 -16.10 18.36
N GLU A 814 -28.39 -17.29 18.19
CA GLU A 814 -28.94 -18.56 18.70
C GLU A 814 -28.02 -19.20 19.76
N GLY A 815 -28.58 -20.01 20.67
CA GLY A 815 -27.80 -20.68 21.72
C GLY A 815 -26.93 -19.72 22.53
N GLY A 816 -25.63 -19.97 22.56
CA GLY A 816 -24.62 -19.14 23.24
C GLY A 816 -24.30 -17.81 22.54
N ASP A 817 -24.87 -17.54 21.36
CA ASP A 817 -24.74 -16.27 20.64
C ASP A 817 -25.94 -15.33 20.84
N ARG A 818 -26.91 -15.73 21.66
CA ARG A 818 -27.96 -14.84 22.18
C ARG A 818 -27.31 -13.74 23.03
N SER A 819 -27.87 -12.53 22.99
CA SER A 819 -27.46 -11.49 23.92
C SER A 819 -27.86 -11.82 25.36
N LEU A 820 -27.05 -11.37 26.33
CA LEU A 820 -27.23 -11.57 27.77
C LEU A 820 -28.64 -11.15 28.23
N GLN A 821 -29.12 -10.00 27.78
CA GLN A 821 -30.48 -9.51 28.08
C GLN A 821 -31.58 -10.48 27.60
N ARG A 822 -31.39 -11.17 26.46
CA ARG A 822 -32.35 -12.15 25.92
C ARG A 822 -32.22 -13.55 26.55
N ALA A 823 -31.05 -13.87 27.13
CA ALA A 823 -30.89 -15.03 28.00
C ALA A 823 -31.65 -14.80 29.31
N ILE A 824 -31.32 -13.73 30.04
CA ILE A 824 -31.98 -13.34 31.30
C ILE A 824 -33.50 -13.24 31.14
N ALA A 825 -34.00 -12.59 30.07
CA ALA A 825 -35.45 -12.50 29.81
C ALA A 825 -36.11 -13.85 29.48
N ALA A 826 -35.37 -14.86 29.00
CA ALA A 826 -35.89 -16.20 28.81
C ALA A 826 -35.91 -16.98 30.14
N ASP A 827 -34.84 -16.89 30.92
CA ASP A 827 -34.70 -17.56 32.22
C ASP A 827 -35.70 -17.01 33.26
N ALA A 828 -36.00 -15.72 33.19
CA ALA A 828 -37.05 -15.06 33.97
C ALA A 828 -38.48 -15.32 33.46
N GLY A 829 -38.67 -16.11 32.39
CA GLY A 829 -39.98 -16.42 31.80
C GLY A 829 -40.63 -15.30 30.98
N LEU A 830 -39.96 -14.16 30.81
CA LEU A 830 -40.46 -12.96 30.14
C LEU A 830 -40.44 -13.03 28.59
N ALA A 831 -39.79 -14.04 28.00
CA ALA A 831 -39.63 -14.19 26.55
C ALA A 831 -40.91 -14.58 25.77
N ALA A 832 -42.10 -14.49 26.39
CA ALA A 832 -43.38 -14.91 25.84
C ALA A 832 -43.97 -13.87 24.84
N GLY A 833 -43.36 -13.73 23.67
CA GLY A 833 -43.89 -12.85 22.60
C GLY A 833 -43.30 -13.02 21.21
N GLN A 834 -42.03 -13.42 21.07
CA GLN A 834 -41.36 -13.46 19.76
C GLN A 834 -41.64 -14.76 18.96
N ARG A 835 -42.90 -14.94 18.54
CA ARG A 835 -43.29 -15.87 17.46
C ARG A 835 -44.16 -15.18 16.41
N GLY A 836 -43.55 -14.44 15.47
CA GLY A 836 -44.26 -14.08 14.23
C GLY A 836 -44.03 -12.71 13.58
N VAL A 837 -42.88 -12.05 13.73
CA VAL A 837 -42.59 -10.80 12.97
C VAL A 837 -41.35 -10.93 12.07
N ILE A 838 -41.46 -11.75 11.03
CA ILE A 838 -40.69 -11.58 9.78
C ILE A 838 -41.70 -11.42 8.63
N ARG A 839 -42.32 -10.23 8.56
CA ARG A 839 -43.06 -9.78 7.38
C ARG A 839 -42.40 -8.50 6.85
N ARG A 840 -41.91 -8.57 5.61
CA ARG A 840 -41.45 -7.38 4.88
C ARG A 840 -42.63 -6.44 4.63
N THR A 841 -42.70 -5.33 5.35
CA THR A 841 -43.68 -4.27 5.11
C THR A 841 -43.27 -3.44 3.89
N LYS A 842 -44.06 -3.56 2.81
CA LYS A 842 -44.19 -2.44 1.86
C LYS A 842 -45.11 -1.39 2.49
N ALA A 843 -44.80 -0.11 2.28
CA ALA A 843 -45.63 0.97 2.80
C ALA A 843 -46.96 1.12 2.03
N ALA A 844 -48.06 1.22 2.78
CA ALA A 844 -49.35 1.80 2.39
C ALA A 844 -50.13 2.16 3.69
N PRO A 845 -51.00 3.19 3.71
CA PRO A 845 -51.42 3.83 4.97
C PRO A 845 -52.83 3.46 5.48
N GLY A 846 -52.99 3.56 6.81
CA GLY A 846 -54.27 3.84 7.49
C GLY A 846 -55.04 2.63 8.07
N GLY A 847 -55.51 2.75 9.32
CA GLY A 847 -56.58 1.91 9.89
C GLY A 847 -56.32 1.27 11.26
N CYS A 848 -56.83 1.93 12.32
CA CYS A 848 -57.31 1.44 13.63
C CYS A 848 -56.58 0.33 14.45
N LEU A 849 -56.53 0.58 15.77
CA LEU A 849 -56.16 -0.35 16.85
C LEU A 849 -57.21 -1.46 17.09
N PRO A 850 -56.79 -2.56 17.74
CA PRO A 850 -57.62 -3.24 18.76
C PRO A 850 -56.95 -3.27 20.16
N SER A 851 -57.74 -3.65 21.18
CA SER A 851 -57.51 -3.37 22.61
C SER A 851 -56.63 -4.37 23.39
N ILE A 852 -56.09 -3.90 24.52
CA ILE A 852 -55.30 -4.65 25.53
C ILE A 852 -56.19 -5.63 26.34
N PRO A 853 -55.75 -6.87 26.63
CA PRO A 853 -56.36 -7.76 27.62
C PRO A 853 -55.66 -7.70 29.00
N SER A 854 -56.48 -7.85 30.06
CA SER A 854 -56.11 -7.81 31.49
C SER A 854 -54.90 -8.67 31.89
N ILE A 855 -54.10 -8.14 32.83
CA ILE A 855 -53.13 -8.92 33.63
C ILE A 855 -53.88 -9.83 34.62
N ALA A 856 -53.37 -11.04 34.87
CA ALA A 856 -53.84 -11.91 35.94
C ALA A 856 -52.69 -12.77 36.53
N SER A 857 -52.30 -12.47 37.77
CA SER A 857 -51.64 -13.34 38.77
C SER A 857 -50.73 -14.50 38.30
N CYS A 858 -49.41 -14.34 38.45
CA CYS A 858 -48.47 -15.48 38.47
C CYS A 858 -48.31 -16.08 39.88
N PRO A 859 -48.30 -17.42 40.04
CA PRO A 859 -47.91 -18.08 41.28
C PRO A 859 -46.39 -18.38 41.34
N ILE A 860 -45.83 -18.48 42.55
CA ILE A 860 -44.40 -18.72 42.81
C ILE A 860 -44.08 -20.23 42.75
N PRO A 861 -43.04 -20.68 42.01
CA PRO A 861 -42.47 -22.03 42.11
C PRO A 861 -41.24 -22.10 43.03
N GLY A 862 -41.12 -23.18 43.81
CA GLY A 862 -39.92 -23.53 44.59
C GLY A 862 -38.86 -24.32 43.80
N PRO A 863 -37.70 -24.66 44.41
CA PRO A 863 -36.50 -25.04 43.68
C PRO A 863 -36.25 -26.55 43.43
N ALA A 864 -35.36 -26.79 42.46
CA ALA A 864 -34.48 -27.95 42.26
C ALA A 864 -35.00 -29.25 41.60
N ARG A 865 -34.32 -29.68 40.51
CA ARG A 865 -33.43 -30.87 40.49
C ARG A 865 -32.60 -30.98 39.19
N ASN A 866 -31.60 -31.86 39.20
CA ASN A 866 -30.54 -32.02 38.18
C ASN A 866 -30.89 -33.00 37.02
N PRO A 867 -30.08 -33.05 35.92
CA PRO A 867 -30.53 -33.52 34.60
C PRO A 867 -30.08 -34.95 34.21
N PRO A 868 -30.51 -35.45 33.03
CA PRO A 868 -29.90 -36.60 32.34
C PRO A 868 -29.38 -36.31 30.91
N SER A 869 -28.18 -36.85 30.62
CA SER A 869 -27.64 -37.41 29.36
C SER A 869 -28.05 -36.89 27.96
N SER A 870 -27.02 -36.67 27.11
CA SER A 870 -27.03 -36.58 25.64
C SER A 870 -27.65 -37.79 24.90
N PRO A 871 -28.03 -37.62 23.61
CA PRO A 871 -27.34 -38.43 22.59
C PRO A 871 -27.11 -37.77 21.20
N THR A 872 -26.00 -38.18 20.55
CA THR A 872 -25.75 -38.38 19.10
C THR A 872 -26.05 -37.31 18.03
N SER A 873 -25.08 -37.14 17.12
CA SER A 873 -25.10 -36.34 15.88
C SER A 873 -25.87 -36.97 14.70
N PRO A 874 -26.30 -36.14 13.73
CA PRO A 874 -26.35 -36.52 12.31
C PRO A 874 -25.48 -35.60 11.39
N THR A 875 -25.09 -36.13 10.23
CA THR A 875 -24.33 -35.43 9.17
C THR A 875 -25.18 -34.50 8.29
N PRO A 876 -24.59 -33.48 7.62
CA PRO A 876 -25.34 -32.44 6.91
C PRO A 876 -25.72 -32.80 5.44
N PRO A 877 -26.85 -32.28 4.93
CA PRO A 877 -27.13 -32.20 3.50
C PRO A 877 -26.48 -30.96 2.85
N GLY A 878 -26.19 -31.04 1.54
CA GLY A 878 -25.39 -30.03 0.83
C GLY A 878 -26.10 -28.70 0.52
N VAL A 879 -25.32 -27.61 0.52
CA VAL A 879 -25.79 -26.23 0.24
C VAL A 879 -25.46 -25.80 -1.18
N ARG A 880 -26.46 -25.33 -1.93
CA ARG A 880 -26.26 -24.56 -3.18
C ARG A 880 -26.11 -23.08 -2.86
N TRP A 881 -25.00 -22.48 -3.26
CA TRP A 881 -24.78 -21.04 -3.10
C TRP A 881 -25.46 -20.24 -4.21
N ALA A 882 -26.19 -19.19 -3.81
CA ALA A 882 -26.73 -18.17 -4.71
C ALA A 882 -26.20 -16.80 -4.28
N ILE A 883 -25.26 -16.25 -5.05
CA ILE A 883 -24.64 -14.96 -4.74
C ILE A 883 -25.67 -13.84 -4.96
N ARG A 884 -25.88 -13.01 -3.93
CA ARG A 884 -26.52 -11.70 -4.06
C ARG A 884 -25.63 -10.65 -3.39
N SER A 885 -25.13 -9.72 -4.18
CA SER A 885 -24.44 -8.53 -3.69
C SER A 885 -25.45 -7.52 -3.13
N SER A 886 -25.15 -6.97 -1.96
CA SER A 886 -25.83 -5.80 -1.42
C SER A 886 -24.81 -4.91 -0.70
N ALA A 887 -24.06 -4.12 -1.47
CA ALA A 887 -23.24 -3.05 -0.92
C ALA A 887 -24.15 -1.85 -0.64
N SER A 888 -24.30 -1.48 0.63
CA SER A 888 -24.99 -0.27 1.08
C SER A 888 -24.01 0.66 1.78
N SER A 889 -23.49 1.63 1.04
CA SER A 889 -22.52 2.61 1.54
C SER A 889 -23.16 3.64 2.48
N PHE A 890 -22.60 3.80 3.68
CA PHE A 890 -22.82 4.97 4.52
C PHE A 890 -21.57 5.85 4.50
N TRP A 891 -21.75 7.13 4.18
CA TRP A 891 -20.73 8.18 4.29
C TRP A 891 -21.26 9.25 5.27
N PRO A 892 -20.41 9.82 6.15
CA PRO A 892 -20.77 11.00 6.94
C PRO A 892 -20.88 12.26 6.04
N PRO A 893 -21.64 13.29 6.46
CA PRO A 893 -21.99 14.41 5.58
C PRO A 893 -20.85 15.43 5.36
N ASN A 894 -20.63 15.80 4.10
CA ASN A 894 -19.71 16.86 3.70
C ASN A 894 -20.30 18.26 3.96
N TRP A 895 -19.49 19.15 4.54
CA TRP A 895 -19.77 20.59 4.63
C TRP A 895 -19.34 21.31 3.35
N TRP A 896 -20.23 21.42 2.35
CA TRP A 896 -20.07 22.33 1.21
C TRP A 896 -21.41 22.90 0.76
N THR A 897 -21.57 24.23 0.84
CA THR A 897 -22.73 24.96 0.32
C THR A 897 -22.32 25.90 -0.82
N ALA A 898 -22.93 25.70 -1.99
CA ALA A 898 -22.87 26.61 -3.15
C ALA A 898 -24.26 26.67 -3.81
N PRO A 899 -24.68 27.80 -4.41
CA PRO A 899 -26.09 28.09 -4.64
C PRO A 899 -26.72 27.45 -5.89
N SER A 900 -28.05 27.31 -5.84
CA SER A 900 -28.90 26.62 -6.82
C SER A 900 -29.04 27.34 -8.18
N PRO A 901 -29.16 26.60 -9.30
CA PRO A 901 -29.62 27.13 -10.58
C PRO A 901 -31.16 27.11 -10.72
N VAL A 902 -31.71 28.07 -11.46
CA VAL A 902 -33.13 28.11 -11.86
C VAL A 902 -33.24 27.74 -13.36
N PRO A 903 -34.16 26.85 -13.78
CA PRO A 903 -34.17 26.30 -15.13
C PRO A 903 -35.01 27.11 -16.14
N ARG A 904 -34.64 27.05 -17.43
CA ARG A 904 -35.62 26.98 -18.55
C ARG A 904 -35.02 26.50 -19.87
N THR A 905 -35.92 26.00 -20.71
CA THR A 905 -35.71 25.34 -22.00
C THR A 905 -35.60 26.32 -23.17
N GLY A 906 -34.95 25.91 -24.28
CA GLY A 906 -35.19 26.53 -25.61
C GLY A 906 -33.98 26.68 -26.53
N GLN A 907 -33.95 25.92 -27.64
CA GLN A 907 -33.16 26.17 -28.85
C GLN A 907 -34.07 26.77 -29.96
N PRO A 908 -33.56 27.23 -31.12
CA PRO A 908 -32.31 27.97 -31.38
C PRO A 908 -32.50 29.13 -32.40
N ARG A 909 -31.53 30.05 -32.54
CA ARG A 909 -31.07 30.71 -33.80
C ARG A 909 -29.95 31.73 -33.55
N ALA A 910 -29.33 32.21 -34.63
CA ALA A 910 -28.21 33.16 -34.68
C ALA A 910 -28.51 34.27 -35.72
N PRO A 911 -27.61 35.24 -36.02
CA PRO A 911 -26.69 36.03 -35.19
C PRO A 911 -26.91 37.57 -35.40
N CYS A 912 -25.96 38.41 -34.94
CA CYS A 912 -25.32 39.55 -35.67
C CYS A 912 -25.16 40.88 -34.86
N SER A 913 -24.02 41.56 -35.09
CA SER A 913 -23.72 43.01 -34.95
C SER A 913 -23.88 43.72 -33.58
N THR A 914 -23.27 44.89 -33.29
CA THR A 914 -21.94 45.50 -33.62
C THR A 914 -21.69 46.72 -32.70
N ARG A 915 -20.42 46.98 -32.31
CA ARG A 915 -19.87 48.32 -31.90
C ARG A 915 -20.49 48.96 -30.62
N SER A 916 -19.89 49.93 -29.91
CA SER A 916 -18.50 50.46 -29.88
C SER A 916 -18.20 51.24 -28.58
N LYS A 917 -16.91 51.22 -28.17
CA LYS A 917 -16.07 52.30 -27.56
C LYS A 917 -16.70 53.70 -27.24
N PRO A 918 -16.11 54.51 -26.31
CA PRO A 918 -15.46 54.19 -25.00
C PRO A 918 -15.57 55.33 -23.93
N ALA A 919 -14.75 55.24 -22.87
CA ALA A 919 -13.98 56.32 -22.21
C ALA A 919 -14.47 57.11 -20.97
N SER A 920 -13.61 57.08 -19.94
CA SER A 920 -13.34 58.13 -18.92
C SER A 920 -14.37 58.31 -17.78
N SER A 921 -14.07 58.90 -16.60
CA SER A 921 -12.81 59.49 -16.12
C SER A 921 -12.65 59.51 -14.58
N ARG A 922 -11.40 59.34 -14.11
CA ARG A 922 -10.67 60.08 -13.04
C ARG A 922 -11.26 60.37 -11.63
N ARG A 923 -10.33 60.23 -10.65
CA ARG A 923 -10.21 60.87 -9.32
C ARG A 923 -11.20 60.38 -8.24
N SER A 924 -10.79 59.91 -7.05
CA SER A 924 -9.75 60.31 -6.07
C SER A 924 -10.13 61.50 -5.19
N PHE A 925 -10.46 61.23 -3.92
CA PHE A 925 -9.81 61.81 -2.72
C PHE A 925 -10.17 60.97 -1.47
N ALA A 926 -9.50 61.18 -0.34
CA ALA A 926 -9.66 60.39 0.89
C ALA A 926 -9.89 61.28 2.13
N ARG A 927 -10.47 60.72 3.22
CA ARG A 927 -10.03 60.94 4.62
C ARG A 927 -10.87 60.20 5.70
N VAL A 928 -10.16 59.72 6.74
CA VAL A 928 -10.51 59.74 8.19
C VAL A 928 -11.66 58.87 8.75
N ARG A 929 -11.26 57.82 9.50
CA ARG A 929 -11.62 57.39 10.90
C ARG A 929 -12.83 58.06 11.63
N PRO A 930 -13.33 57.49 12.76
CA PRO A 930 -13.55 56.06 13.11
C PRO A 930 -14.88 55.85 13.90
N ARG A 931 -15.24 54.60 14.25
CA ARG A 931 -15.84 54.28 15.58
C ARG A 931 -15.95 52.77 15.87
N SER A 932 -16.08 52.47 17.16
CA SER A 932 -16.27 51.13 17.74
C SER A 932 -17.73 50.84 18.07
N ARG A 933 -18.11 49.56 18.05
CA ARG A 933 -18.62 48.81 19.22
C ARG A 933 -18.84 47.32 18.85
N ALA A 934 -18.97 46.48 19.88
CA ALA A 934 -19.22 45.05 19.74
C ALA A 934 -20.73 44.76 19.63
N CYS A 935 -21.07 43.68 18.92
CA CYS A 935 -21.59 42.46 19.55
C CYS A 935 -20.69 41.28 19.11
#